data_AF-A0A8J7NI97-F1
#
_entry.id   AF-A0A8J7NI97-F1
#
_cell.length_a   1.000
_cell.length_b   1.000
_cell.length_c   1.000
_cell.angle_alpha   90.00
_cell.angle_beta   90.00
_cell.angle_gamma   90.00
#
_symmetry.space_group_name_H-M   'P 1'
#
loop_
_entity.id
_entity.type
_entity.pdbx_description
1 polymer ?
#
loop_
_entity_poly.entity_id
_entity_poly.type
_entity_poly.pdbx_seq_one_letter_code
_entity_poly.pdbx_strand_id
1 'polypeptide(L)'
;MDWALLWTCCLALLPVLRCALPPPCDSEIYCTGEILRQVQLARLFDDDKHFVDMKLKEPPERVLQSFWNLTSQAPAGNLPASQLRKFLEDFFEEPGTEFEPWTPADWHSKPRFLSKIADGRLRRWAEELHQLWKSLGRKVRPDVRVHPELYSLIYTPNPLIVPGGRFRELYYWDSYWVINGLLLSEMQDTARGMIENFLHLVDKYGFVPNGGRVYYERRSQPPFLTLMVESYYRASQDKAFLRTALPVLEKEYAFWMQNRSVVLEAAGSRHTLNRYNVEVGQPRPESYTDDLDLAQGLTPEAQDRLWVELKAGAESGWDFSSRWFINGSGALRDTHTSAILPADLNALLCRIERTLATFHRALGNSTAAREYDIALELRVKAVRALLWNEERGAWFDYNLLTHASHLAFFPSNMAPLWAQCYSEPSAGERALRYLQNSPASRYPSGLPTSLTDSGQQWDLPNAWPPLQHMVIEEAQDRLWVELKAGAESGWDFSSRWFINGSGALRDTHTSAILPADLNALLCRIERTLATFHRALGNSTAAREYDIALELRVKAVRALLWNEERGAWFDYNLLTHASHLAFFPSNMAPLWAQCYSEPSAGERALRYLQNSPASRYPSGLPTSLTDSGQQWDLPNAWPPLQHMVIEGLTRLTSESAEQTAFDLAQRWIRTNWEAYGKHKAMFEKYDVLGDGTPGGGGEYEVQLGFGWTNGVALQLLDRFGDRLSSGGAEALSSGLGVGLLCAALRFLL
;
A
#
# COMPACT_ATOMS: atom_id res chain seq x y z
N MET A 1 45.62 1.40 -1.36
CA MET A 1 46.35 1.24 -2.64
C MET A 1 45.58 2.02 -3.67
N ASP A 2 46.13 3.19 -4.00
CA ASP A 2 45.55 4.22 -4.84
C ASP A 2 45.31 3.76 -6.28
N TRP A 3 44.11 4.02 -6.79
CA TRP A 3 43.80 4.05 -8.22
C TRP A 3 42.94 5.29 -8.49
N ALA A 4 43.56 6.46 -8.39
CA ALA A 4 42.99 7.73 -8.82
C ALA A 4 44.11 8.52 -9.50
N LEU A 5 44.30 8.30 -10.82
CA LEU A 5 44.95 9.21 -11.76
C LEU A 5 45.17 8.47 -13.08
N LEU A 6 44.27 8.72 -14.03
CA LEU A 6 44.51 8.86 -15.46
C LEU A 6 43.15 9.20 -16.07
N TRP A 7 43.14 9.90 -17.20
CA TRP A 7 41.97 10.48 -17.91
C TRP A 7 41.75 11.98 -17.65
N THR A 8 42.73 12.78 -18.07
CA THR A 8 42.48 14.13 -18.58
C THR A 8 43.22 14.34 -19.90
N CYS A 9 42.47 14.85 -20.88
CA CYS A 9 42.87 15.52 -22.12
C CYS A 9 43.27 14.69 -23.34
N CYS A 10 42.34 14.58 -24.30
CA CYS A 10 42.54 15.01 -25.70
C CYS A 10 41.17 15.09 -26.42
N LEU A 11 40.48 16.22 -26.30
CA LEU A 11 39.33 16.57 -27.14
C LEU A 11 39.87 17.10 -28.47
N ALA A 12 40.13 16.20 -29.41
CA ALA A 12 40.16 16.53 -30.83
C ALA A 12 38.72 16.53 -31.34
N LEU A 13 38.30 17.62 -31.97
CA LEU A 13 37.03 17.77 -32.69
C LEU A 13 36.93 16.74 -33.82
N LEU A 14 36.44 15.55 -33.50
CA LEU A 14 35.82 14.64 -34.46
C LEU A 14 34.32 14.92 -34.45
N PRO A 15 33.65 15.05 -35.60
CA PRO A 15 32.19 15.09 -35.62
C PRO A 15 31.71 13.81 -34.94
N VAL A 16 30.88 13.96 -33.90
CA VAL A 16 30.19 12.85 -33.27
C VAL A 16 29.32 12.23 -34.36
N LEU A 17 29.79 11.14 -34.96
CA LEU A 17 28.95 10.22 -35.71
C LEU A 17 27.91 9.73 -34.70
N ARG A 18 26.72 10.32 -34.72
CA ARG A 18 25.56 9.76 -34.03
C ARG A 18 25.33 8.39 -34.66
N CYS A 19 25.49 7.34 -33.87
CA CYS A 19 25.09 6.00 -34.26
C CYS A 19 23.59 6.03 -34.60
N ALA A 20 23.20 5.44 -35.73
CA ALA A 20 21.79 5.29 -36.07
C ALA A 20 21.08 4.48 -34.98
N LEU A 21 19.85 4.88 -34.61
CA LEU A 21 19.06 4.13 -33.64
C LEU A 21 18.78 2.71 -34.17
N PRO A 22 18.86 1.68 -33.32
CA PRO A 22 18.58 0.32 -33.73
C PRO A 22 17.10 0.16 -34.13
N PRO A 23 16.78 -0.77 -35.06
CA PRO A 23 15.39 -1.09 -35.41
C PRO A 23 14.64 -1.79 -34.26
N PRO A 24 13.32 -2.01 -34.35
CA PRO A 24 12.55 -2.74 -33.33
C PRO A 24 13.05 -4.18 -33.05
N CYS A 25 13.49 -4.88 -34.09
CA CYS A 25 14.15 -6.19 -34.02
C CYS A 25 14.97 -6.44 -35.30
N ASP A 26 15.68 -7.57 -35.36
CA ASP A 26 16.56 -7.90 -36.51
C ASP A 26 15.81 -8.49 -37.71
N SER A 27 14.50 -8.71 -37.63
CA SER A 27 13.71 -9.26 -38.75
C SER A 27 13.48 -8.23 -39.87
N GLU A 28 13.95 -8.55 -41.09
CA GLU A 28 13.68 -7.81 -42.33
C GLU A 28 12.26 -7.99 -42.88
N ILE A 29 11.43 -8.81 -42.22
CA ILE A 29 10.05 -9.08 -42.60
C ILE A 29 9.07 -8.48 -41.58
N TYR A 30 9.34 -8.70 -40.28
CA TYR A 30 8.42 -8.31 -39.21
C TYR A 30 8.74 -6.97 -38.55
N CYS A 31 9.96 -6.45 -38.66
CA CYS A 31 10.38 -5.24 -37.95
C CYS A 31 10.94 -4.14 -38.84
N THR A 32 11.48 -4.51 -40.00
CA THR A 32 12.09 -3.60 -40.97
C THR A 32 11.78 -4.08 -42.39
N GLY A 33 12.39 -3.45 -43.39
CA GLY A 33 12.40 -3.97 -44.76
C GLY A 33 11.16 -3.63 -45.58
N GLU A 34 11.24 -4.01 -46.86
CA GLU A 34 10.27 -3.59 -47.87
C GLU A 34 8.94 -4.35 -47.81
N ILE A 35 8.96 -5.59 -47.31
CA ILE A 35 7.73 -6.37 -47.12
C ILE A 35 6.83 -5.70 -46.08
N LEU A 36 7.38 -5.39 -44.89
CA LEU A 36 6.64 -4.67 -43.85
C LEU A 36 6.11 -3.35 -44.39
N ARG A 37 6.98 -2.53 -45.01
CA ARG A 37 6.61 -1.21 -45.51
C ARG A 37 5.46 -1.30 -46.53
N GLN A 38 5.58 -2.14 -47.56
CA GLN A 38 4.56 -2.20 -48.62
C GLN A 38 3.25 -2.81 -48.14
N VAL A 39 3.30 -3.86 -47.31
CA VAL A 39 2.08 -4.50 -46.80
C VAL A 39 1.29 -3.55 -45.90
N GLN A 40 1.96 -2.87 -44.97
CA GLN A 40 1.31 -1.92 -44.06
C GLN A 40 0.76 -0.71 -44.82
N LEU A 41 1.56 -0.09 -45.72
CA LEU A 41 1.08 1.06 -46.50
C LEU A 41 -0.06 0.72 -47.47
N ALA A 42 -0.17 -0.54 -47.90
CA ALA A 42 -1.29 -0.99 -48.71
C ALA A 42 -2.60 -1.17 -47.91
N ARG A 43 -2.55 -1.08 -46.57
CA ARG A 43 -3.70 -1.23 -45.65
C ARG A 43 -4.58 -2.43 -46.01
N LEU A 44 -3.93 -3.59 -46.19
CA LEU A 44 -4.62 -4.81 -46.61
C LEU A 44 -5.56 -5.37 -45.52
N PHE A 45 -5.30 -4.99 -44.28
CA PHE A 45 -6.03 -5.33 -43.06
C PHE A 45 -6.35 -4.06 -42.28
N ASP A 46 -7.42 -4.09 -41.48
CA ASP A 46 -7.85 -2.96 -40.65
C ASP A 46 -6.92 -2.72 -39.43
N ASP A 47 -6.10 -3.70 -39.08
CA ASP A 47 -5.18 -3.69 -37.94
C ASP A 47 -3.78 -4.08 -38.41
N ASP A 48 -2.81 -3.16 -38.25
CA ASP A 48 -1.39 -3.37 -38.59
C ASP A 48 -0.78 -4.58 -37.88
N LYS A 49 -1.27 -4.93 -36.68
CA LYS A 49 -0.82 -6.12 -35.93
C LYS A 49 -1.16 -7.42 -36.65
N HIS A 50 -2.17 -7.43 -37.52
CA HIS A 50 -2.57 -8.64 -38.25
C HIS A 50 -1.41 -9.21 -39.07
N PHE A 51 -0.75 -8.38 -39.89
CA PHE A 51 0.36 -8.84 -40.73
C PHE A 51 1.56 -9.32 -39.93
N VAL A 52 1.97 -8.55 -38.91
CA VAL A 52 3.16 -8.87 -38.12
C VAL A 52 2.97 -10.09 -37.21
N ASP A 53 1.74 -10.60 -37.06
CA ASP A 53 1.43 -11.85 -36.36
C ASP A 53 1.30 -13.07 -37.28
N MET A 54 1.40 -12.89 -38.60
CA MET A 54 1.34 -14.00 -39.56
C MET A 54 2.60 -14.85 -39.51
N LYS A 55 2.47 -16.17 -39.62
CA LYS A 55 3.60 -17.11 -39.70
C LYS A 55 4.07 -17.28 -41.15
N LEU A 56 5.37 -17.40 -41.40
CA LEU A 56 5.92 -17.76 -42.71
C LEU A 56 5.71 -19.25 -43.05
N LYS A 57 5.38 -19.52 -44.32
CA LYS A 57 5.30 -20.88 -44.90
C LYS A 57 6.64 -21.40 -45.40
N GLU A 58 7.58 -20.51 -45.69
CA GLU A 58 8.94 -20.80 -46.16
C GLU A 58 9.99 -20.02 -45.36
N PRO A 59 11.27 -20.45 -45.34
CA PRO A 59 12.35 -19.70 -44.69
C PRO A 59 12.44 -18.24 -45.16
N PRO A 60 12.81 -17.29 -44.27
CA PRO A 60 12.83 -15.86 -44.58
C PRO A 60 13.60 -15.51 -45.86
N GLU A 61 14.71 -16.18 -46.15
CA GLU A 61 15.54 -15.92 -47.32
C GLU A 61 14.78 -16.19 -48.63
N ARG A 62 13.93 -17.23 -48.64
CA ARG A 62 13.10 -17.59 -49.80
C ARG A 62 11.95 -16.62 -49.99
N VAL A 63 11.34 -16.18 -48.89
CA VAL A 63 10.26 -15.18 -48.89
C VAL A 63 10.79 -13.83 -49.39
N LEU A 64 11.92 -13.37 -48.84
CA LEU A 64 12.61 -12.14 -49.26
C LEU A 64 13.03 -12.20 -50.73
N GLN A 65 13.65 -13.30 -51.18
CA GLN A 65 14.03 -13.49 -52.57
C GLN A 65 12.82 -13.46 -53.51
N SER A 66 11.73 -14.13 -53.14
CA SER A 66 10.50 -14.15 -53.94
C SER A 66 9.87 -12.77 -54.04
N PHE A 67 9.88 -12.01 -52.94
CA PHE A 67 9.40 -10.64 -52.91
C PHE A 67 10.27 -9.71 -53.77
N TRP A 68 11.60 -9.81 -53.69
CA TRP A 68 12.52 -9.04 -54.54
C TRP A 68 12.34 -9.33 -56.02
N ASN A 69 12.09 -10.58 -56.39
CA ASN A 69 11.78 -10.92 -57.78
C ASN A 69 10.50 -10.24 -58.27
N LEU A 70 9.46 -10.18 -57.43
CA LEU A 70 8.22 -9.48 -57.76
C LEU A 70 8.44 -7.96 -57.87
N THR A 71 9.11 -7.34 -56.89
CA THR A 71 9.32 -5.89 -56.87
C THR A 71 10.28 -5.40 -57.96
N SER A 72 11.28 -6.20 -58.34
CA SER A 72 12.21 -5.87 -59.45
C SER A 72 11.51 -5.69 -60.80
N GLN A 73 10.33 -6.30 -60.97
CA GLN A 73 9.51 -6.20 -62.17
C GLN A 73 8.42 -5.13 -62.05
N ALA A 74 8.24 -4.55 -60.86
CA ALA A 74 7.18 -3.62 -60.55
C ALA A 74 7.59 -2.14 -60.77
N PRO A 75 6.69 -1.27 -61.26
CA PRO A 75 6.96 0.16 -61.38
C PRO A 75 7.36 0.78 -60.04
N ALA A 76 8.51 1.46 -60.01
CA ALA A 76 9.10 2.07 -58.81
C ALA A 76 9.32 1.08 -57.64
N GLY A 77 9.37 -0.22 -57.91
CA GLY A 77 9.54 -1.27 -56.91
C GLY A 77 8.32 -1.55 -56.04
N ASN A 78 7.17 -0.91 -56.27
CA ASN A 78 5.96 -1.08 -55.44
C ASN A 78 4.94 -2.01 -56.09
N LEU A 79 4.49 -3.02 -55.34
CA LEU A 79 3.48 -3.97 -55.78
C LEU A 79 2.06 -3.42 -55.57
N PRO A 80 1.12 -3.64 -56.51
CA PRO A 80 -0.29 -3.38 -56.30
C PRO A 80 -0.86 -4.23 -55.16
N ALA A 81 -1.89 -3.71 -54.47
CA ALA A 81 -2.54 -4.40 -53.34
C ALA A 81 -3.01 -5.83 -53.68
N SER A 82 -3.47 -6.09 -54.90
CA SER A 82 -3.88 -7.43 -55.34
C SER A 82 -2.71 -8.42 -55.41
N GLN A 83 -1.54 -7.97 -55.86
CA GLN A 83 -0.32 -8.79 -55.89
C GLN A 83 0.24 -9.01 -54.50
N LEU A 84 0.19 -8.00 -53.62
CA LEU A 84 0.56 -8.16 -52.21
C LEU A 84 -0.34 -9.18 -51.50
N ARG A 85 -1.67 -9.12 -51.70
CA ARG A 85 -2.58 -10.15 -51.15
C ARG A 85 -2.21 -11.53 -51.64
N LYS A 86 -1.94 -11.68 -52.94
CA LYS A 86 -1.53 -12.97 -53.49
C LYS A 86 -0.20 -13.47 -52.90
N PHE A 87 0.77 -12.58 -52.74
CA PHE A 87 2.04 -12.89 -52.08
C PHE A 87 1.84 -13.36 -50.63
N LEU A 88 0.98 -12.68 -49.86
CA LEU A 88 0.64 -13.10 -48.50
C LEU A 88 -0.04 -14.47 -48.47
N GLU A 89 -1.01 -14.71 -49.37
CA GLU A 89 -1.66 -16.03 -49.50
C GLU A 89 -0.65 -17.15 -49.81
N ASP A 90 0.37 -16.87 -50.61
CA ASP A 90 1.35 -17.87 -51.03
C ASP A 90 2.41 -18.15 -49.94
N PHE A 91 2.81 -17.14 -49.17
CA PHE A 91 3.96 -17.23 -48.23
C PHE A 91 3.63 -17.13 -46.74
N PHE A 92 2.40 -16.77 -46.36
CA PHE A 92 2.02 -16.56 -44.96
C PHE A 92 0.79 -17.38 -44.56
N GLU A 93 0.79 -17.89 -43.31
CA GLU A 93 -0.37 -18.46 -42.64
C GLU A 93 -1.10 -17.41 -41.81
N GLU A 94 -2.40 -17.62 -41.57
CA GLU A 94 -3.21 -16.75 -40.73
C GLU A 94 -2.66 -16.65 -39.29
N PRO A 95 -2.80 -15.48 -38.62
CA PRO A 95 -2.40 -15.33 -37.23
C PRO A 95 -3.07 -16.38 -36.33
N GLY A 96 -2.38 -16.81 -35.26
CA GLY A 96 -2.90 -17.79 -34.29
C GLY A 96 -2.67 -19.25 -34.65
N THR A 97 -2.19 -19.56 -35.86
CA THR A 97 -1.75 -20.91 -36.27
C THR A 97 -0.52 -21.42 -35.49
N GLU A 98 0.18 -20.50 -34.84
CA GLU A 98 1.30 -20.69 -33.91
C GLU A 98 0.94 -21.31 -32.55
N PHE A 99 -0.35 -21.38 -32.22
CA PHE A 99 -0.83 -22.00 -30.97
C PHE A 99 -1.51 -23.36 -31.21
N GLU A 100 -1.51 -24.18 -30.17
CA GLU A 100 -2.37 -25.35 -30.06
C GLU A 100 -3.44 -25.14 -28.98
N PRO A 101 -4.66 -25.71 -29.14
CA PRO A 101 -5.67 -25.69 -28.10
C PRO A 101 -5.13 -26.30 -26.81
N TRP A 102 -5.34 -25.62 -25.69
CA TRP A 102 -4.91 -26.09 -24.39
C TRP A 102 -5.95 -25.77 -23.34
N THR A 103 -6.23 -26.76 -22.48
CA THR A 103 -7.04 -26.59 -21.28
C THR A 103 -6.14 -26.82 -20.07
N PRO A 104 -6.10 -25.90 -19.11
CA PRO A 104 -5.30 -26.06 -17.90
C PRO A 104 -5.67 -27.34 -17.14
N ALA A 105 -4.65 -28.14 -16.77
CA ALA A 105 -4.86 -29.44 -16.15
C ALA A 105 -5.30 -29.35 -14.68
N ASP A 106 -4.91 -28.27 -14.01
CA ASP A 106 -5.23 -27.94 -12.62
C ASP A 106 -6.54 -27.14 -12.48
N TRP A 107 -7.23 -26.85 -13.59
CA TRP A 107 -8.55 -26.21 -13.55
C TRP A 107 -9.62 -27.18 -13.03
N HIS A 108 -10.48 -26.71 -12.14
CA HIS A 108 -11.65 -27.47 -11.67
C HIS A 108 -12.85 -26.56 -11.47
N SER A 109 -14.08 -27.07 -11.67
CA SER A 109 -15.28 -26.24 -11.74
C SER A 109 -15.76 -25.60 -10.42
N LYS A 110 -15.12 -25.92 -9.30
CA LYS A 110 -15.57 -25.52 -7.95
C LYS A 110 -14.42 -25.00 -7.08
N PRO A 111 -13.69 -23.97 -7.51
CA PRO A 111 -12.66 -23.36 -6.68
C PRO A 111 -13.26 -22.79 -5.40
N ARG A 112 -12.52 -22.88 -4.29
CA ARG A 112 -13.00 -22.54 -2.94
C ARG A 112 -13.56 -21.13 -2.84
N PHE A 113 -13.02 -20.16 -3.59
CA PHE A 113 -13.45 -18.76 -3.50
C PHE A 113 -14.94 -18.57 -3.85
N LEU A 114 -15.52 -19.40 -4.73
CA LEU A 114 -16.93 -19.30 -5.11
C LEU A 114 -17.87 -19.51 -3.92
N SER A 115 -17.48 -20.40 -3.00
CA SER A 115 -18.27 -20.68 -1.78
C SER A 115 -18.34 -19.48 -0.82
N LYS A 116 -17.39 -18.54 -0.90
CA LYS A 116 -17.34 -17.33 -0.07
C LYS A 116 -18.29 -16.23 -0.55
N ILE A 117 -18.75 -16.31 -1.81
CA ILE A 117 -19.62 -15.29 -2.40
C ILE A 117 -21.04 -15.54 -1.92
N ALA A 118 -21.58 -14.67 -1.06
CA ALA A 118 -22.92 -14.87 -0.47
C ALA A 118 -24.06 -14.69 -1.50
N ASP A 119 -23.98 -13.68 -2.37
CA ASP A 119 -24.99 -13.39 -3.38
C ASP A 119 -24.97 -14.43 -4.51
N GLY A 120 -26.11 -15.08 -4.76
CA GLY A 120 -26.21 -16.16 -5.76
C GLY A 120 -26.04 -15.70 -7.21
N ARG A 121 -26.36 -14.44 -7.55
CA ARG A 121 -26.13 -13.90 -8.91
C ARG A 121 -24.65 -13.63 -9.12
N LEU A 122 -23.99 -13.00 -8.15
CA LEU A 122 -22.53 -12.77 -8.22
C LEU A 122 -21.76 -14.09 -8.24
N ARG A 123 -22.21 -15.11 -7.49
CA ARG A 123 -21.60 -16.44 -7.52
C ARG A 123 -21.67 -17.08 -8.90
N ARG A 124 -22.85 -17.06 -9.55
CA ARG A 124 -23.02 -17.58 -10.92
C ARG A 124 -22.17 -16.84 -11.94
N TRP A 125 -22.10 -15.51 -11.85
CA TRP A 125 -21.24 -14.73 -12.71
C TRP A 125 -19.75 -15.04 -12.47
N ALA A 126 -19.34 -15.22 -11.22
CA ALA A 126 -17.97 -15.64 -10.89
C ALA A 126 -17.63 -17.05 -11.41
N GLU A 127 -18.61 -17.97 -11.44
CA GLU A 127 -18.48 -19.27 -12.11
C GLU A 127 -18.21 -19.09 -13.61
N GLU A 128 -18.99 -18.23 -14.29
CA GLU A 128 -18.79 -17.91 -15.71
C GLU A 128 -17.41 -17.28 -15.98
N LEU A 129 -16.97 -16.33 -15.16
CA LEU A 129 -15.62 -15.75 -15.26
C LEU A 129 -14.52 -16.81 -15.11
N HIS A 130 -14.67 -17.71 -14.15
CA HIS A 130 -13.71 -18.79 -13.94
C HIS A 130 -13.68 -19.79 -15.11
N GLN A 131 -14.77 -19.95 -15.88
CA GLN A 131 -14.75 -20.75 -17.12
C GLN A 131 -13.89 -20.13 -18.21
N LEU A 132 -13.73 -18.80 -18.25
CA LEU A 132 -13.00 -18.09 -19.29
C LEU A 132 -11.51 -18.44 -19.32
N TRP A 133 -10.92 -18.95 -18.24
CA TRP A 133 -9.54 -19.45 -18.26
C TRP A 133 -9.31 -20.52 -19.33
N LYS A 134 -10.32 -21.34 -19.63
CA LYS A 134 -10.22 -22.35 -20.69
C LYS A 134 -10.22 -21.77 -22.10
N SER A 135 -10.90 -20.64 -22.32
CA SER A 135 -10.93 -19.99 -23.64
C SER A 135 -9.72 -19.08 -23.87
N LEU A 136 -9.13 -18.56 -22.80
CA LEU A 136 -7.94 -17.73 -22.82
C LEU A 136 -6.63 -18.53 -22.78
N GLY A 137 -6.70 -19.83 -22.48
CA GLY A 137 -5.55 -20.74 -22.51
C GLY A 137 -4.92 -20.88 -23.89
N ARG A 138 -3.60 -20.69 -23.97
CA ARG A 138 -2.79 -20.91 -25.17
C ARG A 138 -1.60 -21.77 -24.82
N LYS A 139 -1.21 -22.65 -25.74
CA LYS A 139 0.06 -23.37 -25.68
C LYS A 139 0.80 -23.12 -26.98
N VAL A 140 2.03 -22.64 -26.87
CA VAL A 140 2.89 -22.35 -28.02
C VAL A 140 3.28 -23.67 -28.68
N ARG A 141 3.14 -23.78 -30.00
CA ARG A 141 3.54 -25.00 -30.72
C ARG A 141 5.05 -25.23 -30.59
N PRO A 142 5.50 -26.49 -30.46
CA PRO A 142 6.93 -26.81 -30.44
C PRO A 142 7.69 -26.32 -31.69
N ASP A 143 7.00 -26.16 -32.82
CA ASP A 143 7.53 -25.64 -34.08
C ASP A 143 8.17 -24.25 -33.91
N VAL A 144 7.61 -23.39 -33.06
CA VAL A 144 8.14 -22.05 -32.77
C VAL A 144 9.54 -22.12 -32.11
N ARG A 145 9.84 -23.20 -31.38
CA ARG A 145 11.16 -23.45 -30.80
C ARG A 145 12.17 -23.95 -31.84
N VAL A 146 11.71 -24.78 -32.78
CA VAL A 146 12.56 -25.45 -33.76
C VAL A 146 12.88 -24.53 -34.94
N HIS A 147 11.89 -23.75 -35.38
CA HIS A 147 11.95 -22.84 -36.51
C HIS A 147 11.56 -21.40 -36.12
N PRO A 148 12.22 -20.77 -35.12
CA PRO A 148 11.85 -19.44 -34.65
C PRO A 148 11.89 -18.37 -35.74
N GLU A 149 12.69 -18.57 -36.80
CA GLU A 149 12.80 -17.68 -37.95
C GLU A 149 11.49 -17.52 -38.75
N LEU A 150 10.56 -18.48 -38.65
CA LEU A 150 9.27 -18.46 -39.34
C LEU A 150 8.19 -17.65 -38.61
N TYR A 151 8.49 -17.16 -37.41
CA TYR A 151 7.50 -16.59 -36.50
C TYR A 151 7.93 -15.22 -36.00
N SER A 152 6.96 -14.35 -35.81
CA SER A 152 7.15 -13.22 -34.89
C SER A 152 6.94 -13.61 -33.43
N LEU A 153 6.23 -14.72 -33.13
CA LEU A 153 6.03 -15.22 -31.78
C LEU A 153 7.34 -15.73 -31.17
N ILE A 154 7.64 -15.29 -29.95
CA ILE A 154 8.75 -15.80 -29.15
C ILE A 154 8.28 -17.08 -28.44
N TYR A 155 9.05 -18.16 -28.61
CA TYR A 155 8.78 -19.41 -27.91
C TYR A 155 8.84 -19.26 -26.39
N THR A 156 7.89 -19.87 -25.70
CA THR A 156 7.91 -20.07 -24.25
C THR A 156 7.63 -21.53 -23.90
N PRO A 157 8.27 -22.07 -22.83
CA PRO A 157 8.23 -23.50 -22.54
C PRO A 157 6.90 -24.01 -21.99
N ASN A 158 6.17 -23.17 -21.25
CA ASN A 158 4.92 -23.53 -20.60
C ASN A 158 3.70 -22.88 -21.28
N PRO A 159 2.50 -23.47 -21.13
CA PRO A 159 1.26 -22.80 -21.53
C PRO A 159 1.04 -21.49 -20.78
N LEU A 160 0.16 -20.65 -21.32
CA LEU A 160 -0.11 -19.32 -20.79
C LEU A 160 -1.58 -18.93 -20.95
N ILE A 161 -2.00 -17.92 -20.20
CA ILE A 161 -3.30 -17.26 -20.35
C ILE A 161 -3.05 -15.89 -21.00
N VAL A 162 -3.76 -15.59 -22.09
CA VAL A 162 -3.65 -14.31 -22.80
C VAL A 162 -4.66 -13.28 -22.30
N PRO A 163 -4.46 -11.96 -22.55
CA PRO A 163 -5.48 -10.95 -22.27
C PRO A 163 -6.79 -11.17 -23.03
N GLY A 164 -6.71 -11.55 -24.31
CA GLY A 164 -7.86 -11.86 -25.18
C GLY A 164 -7.98 -10.96 -26.42
N GLY A 165 -8.84 -11.37 -27.37
CA GLY A 165 -9.06 -10.63 -28.61
C GLY A 165 -7.84 -10.66 -29.55
N ARG A 166 -7.35 -9.47 -29.95
CA ARG A 166 -6.15 -9.32 -30.79
C ARG A 166 -4.84 -9.66 -30.07
N PHE A 167 -4.85 -9.65 -28.75
CA PHE A 167 -3.70 -9.96 -27.90
C PHE A 167 -3.62 -11.48 -27.71
N ARG A 168 -2.77 -12.11 -28.52
CA ARG A 168 -2.68 -13.59 -28.62
C ARG A 168 -1.45 -14.15 -27.92
N GLU A 169 -0.58 -13.27 -27.46
CA GLU A 169 0.67 -13.57 -26.76
C GLU A 169 0.55 -13.23 -25.26
N LEU A 170 1.55 -13.66 -24.49
CA LEU A 170 1.75 -13.15 -23.14
C LEU A 170 2.04 -11.63 -23.20
N TYR A 171 1.45 -10.88 -22.27
CA TYR A 171 1.80 -9.50 -21.97
C TYR A 171 2.29 -9.42 -20.52
N TYR A 172 3.32 -8.61 -20.28
CA TYR A 172 4.07 -8.68 -19.05
C TYR A 172 3.25 -8.27 -17.83
N TRP A 173 2.85 -7.00 -17.70
CA TRP A 173 2.19 -6.53 -16.49
C TRP A 173 0.77 -7.12 -16.32
N ASP A 174 0.03 -7.36 -17.42
CA ASP A 174 -1.31 -7.96 -17.43
C ASP A 174 -1.32 -9.28 -16.65
N SER A 175 -0.24 -10.05 -16.84
CA SER A 175 -0.10 -11.38 -16.28
C SER A 175 -0.03 -11.38 -14.74
N TYR A 176 0.25 -10.25 -14.09
CA TYR A 176 0.21 -10.17 -12.63
C TYR A 176 -1.20 -10.42 -12.10
N TRP A 177 -2.21 -9.75 -12.67
CA TRP A 177 -3.60 -9.93 -12.26
C TRP A 177 -4.13 -11.30 -12.69
N VAL A 178 -3.70 -11.80 -13.85
CA VAL A 178 -4.01 -13.16 -14.30
C VAL A 178 -3.48 -14.19 -13.30
N ILE A 179 -2.20 -14.11 -12.91
CA ILE A 179 -1.58 -15.02 -11.93
C ILE A 179 -2.30 -14.98 -10.59
N ASN A 180 -2.65 -13.80 -10.07
CA ASN A 180 -3.43 -13.71 -8.84
C ASN A 180 -4.82 -14.34 -8.98
N GLY A 181 -5.50 -14.16 -10.12
CA GLY A 181 -6.78 -14.81 -10.42
C GLY A 181 -6.67 -16.34 -10.56
N LEU A 182 -5.58 -16.84 -11.13
CA LEU A 182 -5.26 -18.27 -11.23
C LEU A 182 -5.02 -18.89 -9.85
N LEU A 183 -4.26 -18.21 -8.98
CA LEU A 183 -4.02 -18.68 -7.60
C LEU A 183 -5.34 -18.74 -6.80
N LEU A 184 -6.23 -17.76 -6.95
CA LEU A 184 -7.58 -17.80 -6.37
C LEU A 184 -8.44 -18.93 -6.92
N SER A 185 -8.24 -19.27 -8.20
CA SER A 185 -8.88 -20.37 -8.90
C SER A 185 -8.27 -21.74 -8.56
N GLU A 186 -7.33 -21.81 -7.60
CA GLU A 186 -6.59 -23.02 -7.21
C GLU A 186 -5.76 -23.64 -8.36
N MET A 187 -5.38 -22.82 -9.35
CA MET A 187 -4.60 -23.21 -10.54
C MET A 187 -3.11 -22.88 -10.35
N GLN A 188 -2.49 -23.49 -9.35
CA GLN A 188 -1.11 -23.19 -8.94
C GLN A 188 -0.06 -23.61 -9.98
N ASP A 189 -0.26 -24.73 -10.68
CA ASP A 189 0.68 -25.24 -11.68
C ASP A 189 0.69 -24.34 -12.91
N THR A 190 -0.49 -23.89 -13.34
CA THR A 190 -0.64 -22.93 -14.43
C THR A 190 0.00 -21.59 -14.07
N ALA A 191 -0.22 -21.07 -12.86
CA ALA A 191 0.41 -19.83 -12.39
C ALA A 191 1.94 -19.95 -12.37
N ARG A 192 2.48 -21.06 -11.85
CA ARG A 192 3.93 -21.33 -11.85
C ARG A 192 4.50 -21.39 -13.28
N GLY A 193 3.84 -22.12 -14.18
CA GLY A 193 4.29 -22.25 -15.57
C GLY A 193 4.38 -20.91 -16.29
N MET A 194 3.40 -20.01 -16.06
CA MET A 194 3.46 -18.64 -16.57
C MET A 194 4.63 -17.84 -16.00
N ILE A 195 4.92 -17.96 -14.70
CA ILE A 195 6.09 -17.31 -14.09
C ILE A 195 7.39 -17.85 -14.69
N GLU A 196 7.51 -19.16 -14.89
CA GLU A 196 8.66 -19.79 -15.53
C GLU A 196 8.87 -19.31 -16.98
N ASN A 197 7.79 -19.00 -17.71
CA ASN A 197 7.89 -18.36 -19.02
C ASN A 197 8.55 -16.98 -18.94
N PHE A 198 8.20 -16.17 -17.94
CA PHE A 198 8.83 -14.87 -17.74
C PHE A 198 10.28 -14.98 -17.30
N LEU A 199 10.60 -15.92 -16.40
CA LEU A 199 12.00 -16.20 -16.02
C LEU A 199 12.83 -16.61 -17.25
N HIS A 200 12.27 -17.45 -18.13
CA HIS A 200 12.90 -17.82 -19.40
C HIS A 200 13.17 -16.61 -20.31
N LEU A 201 12.24 -15.64 -20.38
CA LEU A 201 12.42 -14.42 -21.15
C LEU A 201 13.52 -13.52 -20.57
N VAL A 202 13.59 -13.38 -19.24
CA VAL A 202 14.68 -12.65 -18.58
C VAL A 202 16.04 -13.33 -18.80
N ASP A 203 16.08 -14.67 -18.81
CA ASP A 203 17.31 -15.39 -19.14
C ASP A 203 17.78 -15.10 -20.58
N LYS A 204 16.85 -15.02 -21.53
CA LYS A 204 17.14 -14.76 -22.94
C LYS A 204 17.47 -13.29 -23.24
N TYR A 205 16.69 -12.34 -22.73
CA TYR A 205 16.75 -10.92 -23.10
C TYR A 205 17.32 -10.01 -22.02
N GLY A 206 17.48 -10.50 -20.79
CA GLY A 206 17.91 -9.71 -19.63
C GLY A 206 16.77 -8.97 -18.90
N PHE A 207 15.59 -8.97 -19.49
CA PHE A 207 14.35 -8.40 -18.97
C PHE A 207 13.15 -9.12 -19.60
N VAL A 208 11.95 -8.86 -19.11
CA VAL A 208 10.73 -9.36 -19.76
C VAL A 208 10.29 -8.38 -20.87
N PRO A 209 10.24 -8.79 -22.16
CA PRO A 209 9.69 -7.94 -23.21
C PRO A 209 8.23 -7.57 -22.97
N ASN A 210 7.75 -6.45 -23.56
CA ASN A 210 6.36 -6.00 -23.45
C ASN A 210 5.34 -7.14 -23.65
N GLY A 211 5.56 -7.94 -24.68
CA GLY A 211 4.87 -9.21 -24.89
C GLY A 211 5.72 -10.21 -25.67
N GLY A 212 5.17 -11.40 -25.90
CA GLY A 212 5.87 -12.54 -26.51
C GLY A 212 6.13 -12.44 -28.02
N ARG A 213 6.53 -11.28 -28.56
CA ARG A 213 6.76 -11.09 -30.00
C ARG A 213 8.11 -10.42 -30.26
N VAL A 214 8.78 -10.77 -31.36
CA VAL A 214 10.12 -10.24 -31.71
C VAL A 214 10.12 -8.72 -31.86
N TYR A 215 9.03 -8.11 -32.34
CA TYR A 215 8.90 -6.65 -32.42
C TYR A 215 8.77 -5.95 -31.05
N TYR A 216 8.71 -6.71 -29.96
CA TYR A 216 8.79 -6.23 -28.57
C TYR A 216 10.16 -6.46 -27.91
N GLU A 217 11.09 -7.18 -28.54
CA GLU A 217 12.31 -7.69 -27.88
C GLU A 217 13.27 -6.61 -27.35
N ARG A 218 13.08 -5.35 -27.74
CA ARG A 218 13.91 -4.19 -27.32
C ARG A 218 13.21 -3.23 -26.36
N ARG A 219 12.03 -3.58 -25.86
CA ARG A 219 11.30 -2.81 -24.84
C ARG A 219 10.56 -3.69 -23.84
N SER A 220 10.48 -3.22 -22.61
CA SER A 220 9.84 -3.94 -21.50
C SER A 220 8.36 -3.53 -21.33
N GLN A 221 7.85 -3.75 -20.13
CA GLN A 221 6.61 -3.19 -19.55
C GLN A 221 6.85 -2.94 -18.03
N PRO A 222 5.90 -2.37 -17.26
CA PRO A 222 6.06 -2.23 -15.81
C PRO A 222 6.49 -3.55 -15.13
N PRO A 223 7.54 -3.56 -14.29
CA PRO A 223 8.17 -4.79 -13.82
C PRO A 223 7.40 -5.50 -12.70
N PHE A 224 6.50 -6.41 -13.06
CA PHE A 224 5.69 -7.16 -12.09
C PHE A 224 6.20 -8.57 -11.77
N LEU A 225 7.26 -9.08 -12.42
CA LEU A 225 7.70 -10.49 -12.25
C LEU A 225 8.05 -10.85 -10.80
N THR A 226 8.74 -9.95 -10.09
CA THR A 226 9.07 -10.16 -8.66
C THR A 226 7.80 -10.29 -7.81
N LEU A 227 6.76 -9.50 -8.11
CA LEU A 227 5.47 -9.56 -7.41
C LEU A 227 4.67 -10.81 -7.80
N MET A 228 4.79 -11.29 -9.04
CA MET A 228 4.19 -12.58 -9.44
C MET A 228 4.80 -13.75 -8.66
N VAL A 229 6.13 -13.78 -8.52
CA VAL A 229 6.83 -14.75 -7.67
C VAL A 229 6.42 -14.59 -6.20
N GLU A 230 6.21 -13.37 -5.73
CA GLU A 230 5.74 -13.10 -4.36
C GLU A 230 4.34 -13.71 -4.13
N SER A 231 3.38 -13.45 -5.01
CA SER A 231 2.04 -14.02 -4.94
C SER A 231 2.08 -15.54 -4.94
N TYR A 232 2.87 -16.14 -5.83
CA TYR A 232 3.03 -17.60 -5.88
C TYR A 232 3.66 -18.14 -4.59
N TYR A 233 4.77 -17.56 -4.13
CA TYR A 233 5.46 -18.01 -2.91
C TYR A 233 4.59 -17.87 -1.67
N ARG A 234 3.80 -16.79 -1.54
CA ARG A 234 2.83 -16.65 -0.44
C ARG A 234 1.81 -17.79 -0.45
N ALA A 235 1.32 -18.18 -1.63
CA ALA A 235 0.33 -19.23 -1.79
C ALA A 235 0.88 -20.66 -1.61
N SER A 236 2.11 -20.93 -2.06
CA SER A 236 2.70 -22.28 -2.10
C SER A 236 3.73 -22.57 -1.01
N GLN A 237 4.39 -21.53 -0.49
CA GLN A 237 5.59 -21.63 0.36
C GLN A 237 6.74 -22.43 -0.29
N ASP A 238 6.77 -22.54 -1.62
CA ASP A 238 7.79 -23.30 -2.35
C ASP A 238 9.15 -22.59 -2.35
N LYS A 239 9.97 -22.89 -1.34
CA LYS A 239 11.35 -22.38 -1.22
C LYS A 239 12.30 -22.93 -2.29
N ALA A 240 11.99 -24.08 -2.90
CA ALA A 240 12.84 -24.64 -3.95
C ALA A 240 12.70 -23.81 -5.23
N PHE A 241 11.45 -23.52 -5.64
CA PHE A 241 11.17 -22.61 -6.74
C PHE A 241 11.69 -21.19 -6.48
N LEU A 242 11.52 -20.67 -5.25
CA LEU A 242 12.06 -19.35 -4.91
C LEU A 242 13.58 -19.28 -5.11
N ARG A 243 14.31 -20.33 -4.71
CA ARG A 243 15.77 -20.39 -4.88
C ARG A 243 16.19 -20.39 -6.34
N THR A 244 15.40 -20.97 -7.24
CA THR A 244 15.69 -20.95 -8.69
C THR A 244 15.30 -19.64 -9.35
N ALA A 245 14.21 -19.00 -8.91
CA ALA A 245 13.72 -17.76 -9.49
C ALA A 245 14.57 -16.54 -9.08
N LEU A 246 15.04 -16.50 -7.84
CA LEU A 246 15.66 -15.29 -7.27
C LEU A 246 16.81 -14.70 -8.10
N PRO A 247 17.81 -15.47 -8.58
CA PRO A 247 18.89 -14.89 -9.40
C PRO A 247 18.40 -14.24 -10.71
N VAL A 248 17.32 -14.76 -11.29
CA VAL A 248 16.72 -14.23 -12.51
C VAL A 248 15.95 -12.94 -12.21
N LEU A 249 15.27 -12.86 -11.06
CA LEU A 249 14.64 -11.61 -10.60
C LEU A 249 15.68 -10.50 -10.39
N GLU A 250 16.83 -10.82 -9.81
CA GLU A 250 17.94 -9.87 -9.62
C GLU A 250 18.53 -9.41 -10.95
N LYS A 251 18.58 -10.29 -11.97
CA LYS A 251 18.99 -9.94 -13.33
C LYS A 251 18.04 -8.92 -13.97
N GLU A 252 16.74 -9.08 -13.82
CA GLU A 252 15.77 -8.09 -14.31
C GLU A 252 15.87 -6.77 -13.52
N TYR A 253 16.00 -6.82 -12.19
CA TYR A 253 16.22 -5.61 -11.39
C TYR A 253 17.48 -4.86 -11.85
N ALA A 254 18.56 -5.58 -12.13
CA ALA A 254 19.79 -5.00 -12.67
C ALA A 254 19.57 -4.30 -14.02
N PHE A 255 18.76 -4.85 -14.92
CA PHE A 255 18.37 -4.16 -16.16
C PHE A 255 17.72 -2.80 -15.89
N TRP A 256 16.76 -2.72 -14.97
CA TRP A 256 16.12 -1.44 -14.64
C TRP A 256 17.12 -0.44 -14.06
N MET A 257 18.02 -0.90 -13.18
CA MET A 257 19.01 -0.03 -12.56
C MET A 257 20.13 0.42 -13.51
N GLN A 258 20.49 -0.39 -14.50
CA GLN A 258 21.56 -0.08 -15.46
C GLN A 258 21.06 0.69 -16.68
N ASN A 259 19.88 0.35 -17.19
CA ASN A 259 19.40 0.82 -18.51
C ASN A 259 18.26 1.84 -18.41
N ARG A 260 17.64 1.99 -17.24
CA ARG A 260 16.45 2.84 -17.04
C ARG A 260 16.59 3.84 -15.90
N SER A 261 17.78 3.97 -15.29
CA SER A 261 18.02 4.89 -14.17
C SER A 261 18.47 6.29 -14.64
N VAL A 262 18.16 7.30 -13.82
CA VAL A 262 18.59 8.68 -13.97
C VAL A 262 19.07 9.16 -12.60
N VAL A 263 20.21 9.85 -12.57
CA VAL A 263 20.76 10.46 -11.36
C VAL A 263 20.51 11.97 -11.39
N LEU A 264 19.91 12.49 -10.33
CA LEU A 264 19.57 13.91 -10.17
C LEU A 264 20.06 14.44 -8.83
N GLU A 265 20.31 15.75 -8.76
CA GLU A 265 20.55 16.44 -7.49
C GLU A 265 19.24 17.09 -7.02
N ALA A 266 18.80 16.77 -5.81
CA ALA A 266 17.65 17.38 -5.14
C ALA A 266 17.89 17.42 -3.64
N ALA A 267 17.38 18.46 -2.96
CA ALA A 267 17.55 18.64 -1.51
C ALA A 267 19.02 18.51 -1.02
N GLY A 268 20.00 18.93 -1.84
CA GLY A 268 21.43 18.88 -1.51
C GLY A 268 22.06 17.49 -1.55
N SER A 269 21.38 16.48 -2.12
CA SER A 269 21.88 15.11 -2.26
C SER A 269 21.64 14.55 -3.67
N ARG A 270 22.46 13.57 -4.07
CA ARG A 270 22.27 12.83 -5.32
C ARG A 270 21.27 11.70 -5.10
N HIS A 271 20.26 11.64 -5.96
CA HIS A 271 19.18 10.67 -5.94
C HIS A 271 19.14 9.91 -7.27
N THR A 272 18.83 8.61 -7.19
CA THR A 272 18.64 7.76 -8.37
C THR A 272 17.19 7.32 -8.43
N LEU A 273 16.53 7.57 -9.55
CA LEU A 273 15.18 7.08 -9.87
C LEU A 273 15.18 6.52 -11.29
N ASN A 274 14.08 5.89 -11.70
CA ASN A 274 13.95 5.23 -12.99
C ASN A 274 12.86 5.86 -13.85
N ARG A 275 13.01 5.72 -15.17
CA ARG A 275 12.07 6.16 -16.21
C ARG A 275 11.89 5.09 -17.28
N TYR A 276 10.80 5.17 -18.03
CA TYR A 276 10.68 4.42 -19.28
C TYR A 276 11.51 5.11 -20.35
N ASN A 277 12.38 4.37 -21.06
CA ASN A 277 13.28 4.95 -22.05
C ASN A 277 13.69 3.90 -23.07
N VAL A 278 13.19 4.02 -24.30
CA VAL A 278 13.38 3.03 -25.36
C VAL A 278 14.10 3.66 -26.54
N GLU A 279 15.42 3.56 -26.56
CA GLU A 279 16.28 4.12 -27.62
C GLU A 279 16.26 3.25 -28.90
N VAL A 280 15.09 3.12 -29.51
CA VAL A 280 14.82 2.29 -30.69
C VAL A 280 14.11 3.13 -31.76
N GLY A 281 14.69 3.21 -32.95
CA GLY A 281 14.20 3.98 -34.08
C GLY A 281 13.07 3.27 -34.85
N GLN A 282 12.68 3.85 -35.98
CA GLN A 282 11.62 3.36 -36.89
C GLN A 282 10.22 3.26 -36.26
N PRO A 283 9.13 3.21 -37.04
CA PRO A 283 7.78 2.99 -36.51
C PRO A 283 7.63 1.67 -35.74
N ARG A 284 6.66 1.58 -34.82
CA ARG A 284 6.25 0.32 -34.21
C ARG A 284 5.62 -0.60 -35.26
N PRO A 285 6.11 -1.84 -35.47
CA PRO A 285 5.58 -2.70 -36.52
C PRO A 285 4.09 -3.04 -36.39
N GLU A 286 3.59 -3.13 -35.15
CA GLU A 286 2.19 -3.42 -34.81
C GLU A 286 1.25 -2.19 -34.87
N SER A 287 1.78 -1.01 -35.20
CA SER A 287 1.05 0.25 -35.36
C SER A 287 1.76 1.14 -36.40
N TYR A 288 2.25 0.50 -37.46
CA TYR A 288 3.21 1.06 -38.40
C TYR A 288 2.65 2.25 -39.17
N THR A 289 1.43 2.14 -39.68
CA THR A 289 0.76 3.20 -40.44
C THR A 289 0.38 4.37 -39.56
N ASP A 290 -0.13 4.12 -38.35
CA ASP A 290 -0.46 5.17 -37.38
C ASP A 290 0.78 5.98 -36.98
N ASP A 291 1.90 5.30 -36.69
CA ASP A 291 3.16 5.94 -36.34
C ASP A 291 3.76 6.74 -37.51
N LEU A 292 3.57 6.30 -38.76
CA LEU A 292 3.99 7.03 -39.96
C LEU A 292 3.11 8.26 -40.24
N ASP A 293 1.80 8.12 -40.14
CA ASP A 293 0.85 9.21 -40.32
C ASP A 293 1.12 10.30 -39.26
N LEU A 294 1.39 9.88 -38.02
CA LEU A 294 1.77 10.78 -36.93
C LEU A 294 3.11 11.47 -37.20
N ALA A 295 4.07 10.80 -37.85
CA ALA A 295 5.38 11.33 -38.19
C ALA A 295 5.38 12.24 -39.45
N GLN A 296 4.28 12.30 -40.20
CA GLN A 296 4.19 13.04 -41.45
C GLN A 296 4.46 14.54 -41.26
N GLY A 297 5.35 15.09 -42.07
CA GLY A 297 5.75 16.50 -42.07
C GLY A 297 6.83 16.87 -41.06
N LEU A 298 7.31 15.93 -40.25
CA LEU A 298 8.44 16.13 -39.33
C LEU A 298 9.79 15.97 -40.04
N THR A 299 10.85 16.59 -39.51
CA THR A 299 12.23 16.30 -39.95
C THR A 299 12.64 14.88 -39.53
N PRO A 300 13.60 14.24 -40.21
CA PRO A 300 14.05 12.88 -39.83
C PRO A 300 14.42 12.75 -38.35
N GLU A 301 15.09 13.74 -37.78
CA GLU A 301 15.46 13.73 -36.36
C GLU A 301 14.26 13.85 -35.43
N ALA A 302 13.22 14.57 -35.85
CA ALA A 302 11.97 14.67 -35.10
C ALA A 302 11.11 13.41 -35.24
N GLN A 303 11.17 12.71 -36.38
CA GLN A 303 10.54 11.41 -36.56
C GLN A 303 11.16 10.35 -35.65
N ASP A 304 12.49 10.25 -35.64
CA ASP A 304 13.20 9.33 -34.76
C ASP A 304 12.89 9.57 -33.28
N ARG A 305 12.89 10.85 -32.86
CA ARG A 305 12.49 11.20 -31.49
C ARG A 305 11.06 10.79 -31.19
N LEU A 306 10.11 11.09 -32.08
CA LEU A 306 8.72 10.70 -31.91
C LEU A 306 8.59 9.18 -31.73
N TRP A 307 9.23 8.38 -32.59
CA TRP A 307 9.14 6.92 -32.51
C TRP A 307 9.79 6.32 -31.26
N VAL A 308 10.84 6.96 -30.73
CA VAL A 308 11.43 6.60 -29.42
C VAL A 308 10.43 6.87 -28.30
N GLU A 309 9.79 8.03 -28.31
CA GLU A 309 8.84 8.42 -27.27
C GLU A 309 7.54 7.59 -27.30
N LEU A 310 7.06 7.22 -28.50
CA LEU A 310 5.92 6.30 -28.64
C LEU A 310 6.23 4.92 -28.06
N LYS A 311 7.44 4.39 -28.29
CA LYS A 311 7.86 3.10 -27.72
C LYS A 311 8.08 3.18 -26.21
N ALA A 312 8.59 4.29 -25.69
CA ALA A 312 8.66 4.53 -24.24
C ALA A 312 7.26 4.62 -23.62
N GLY A 313 6.30 5.26 -24.31
CA GLY A 313 4.87 5.24 -23.96
C GLY A 313 4.31 3.83 -23.89
N ALA A 314 4.62 2.97 -24.88
CA ALA A 314 4.24 1.55 -24.85
C ALA A 314 4.94 0.74 -23.74
N GLU A 315 6.22 1.02 -23.45
CA GLU A 315 6.95 0.41 -22.31
C GLU A 315 6.33 0.80 -20.97
N SER A 316 5.68 1.96 -20.88
CA SER A 316 4.98 2.37 -19.65
C SER A 316 3.69 1.59 -19.38
N GLY A 317 3.14 0.93 -20.41
CA GLY A 317 1.79 0.35 -20.39
C GLY A 317 0.65 1.36 -20.60
N TRP A 318 0.96 2.65 -20.75
CA TRP A 318 -0.02 3.73 -20.95
C TRP A 318 0.14 4.37 -22.34
N ASP A 319 -0.13 3.61 -23.40
CA ASP A 319 -0.02 4.02 -24.81
C ASP A 319 -1.39 4.36 -25.43
N PHE A 320 -1.94 5.56 -25.32
CA PHE A 320 -1.30 6.77 -24.83
C PHE A 320 -2.19 7.53 -23.83
N SER A 321 -1.57 8.48 -23.14
CA SER A 321 -2.18 9.39 -22.17
C SER A 321 -1.52 10.77 -22.26
N SER A 322 -2.29 11.80 -21.95
CA SER A 322 -1.82 13.17 -21.74
C SER A 322 -0.83 13.28 -20.59
N ARG A 323 -0.72 12.25 -19.74
CA ARG A 323 0.35 12.08 -18.75
C ARG A 323 1.74 12.32 -19.34
N TRP A 324 1.95 11.94 -20.60
CA TRP A 324 3.25 12.01 -21.27
C TRP A 324 3.47 13.30 -22.07
N PHE A 325 2.48 14.19 -22.15
CA PHE A 325 2.56 15.37 -23.01
C PHE A 325 3.33 16.49 -22.31
N ILE A 326 4.37 17.02 -22.96
CA ILE A 326 5.18 18.12 -22.42
C ILE A 326 5.20 19.28 -23.41
N ASN A 327 4.85 20.48 -22.93
CA ASN A 327 5.02 21.77 -23.63
C ASN A 327 4.46 21.79 -25.08
N GLY A 328 3.21 21.37 -25.28
CA GLY A 328 2.60 21.29 -26.62
C GLY A 328 1.12 21.63 -26.68
N SER A 329 0.47 21.28 -27.80
CA SER A 329 -0.95 21.56 -28.07
C SER A 329 -1.93 20.59 -27.37
N GLY A 330 -1.40 19.55 -26.71
CA GLY A 330 -2.18 18.48 -26.11
C GLY A 330 -2.41 17.31 -27.07
N ALA A 331 -1.58 17.17 -28.11
CA ALA A 331 -1.65 16.12 -29.10
C ALA A 331 -0.63 15.01 -28.80
N LEU A 332 -0.85 13.82 -29.38
CA LEU A 332 0.08 12.68 -29.22
C LEU A 332 1.52 12.99 -29.67
N ARG A 333 1.71 13.93 -30.59
CA ARG A 333 3.04 14.41 -31.02
C ARG A 333 3.84 15.09 -29.91
N ASP A 334 3.18 15.54 -28.86
CA ASP A 334 3.80 16.20 -27.70
C ASP A 334 4.30 15.19 -26.65
N THR A 335 4.22 13.89 -26.95
CA THR A 335 4.67 12.83 -26.04
C THR A 335 6.19 12.88 -25.83
N HIS A 336 6.56 12.91 -24.55
CA HIS A 336 7.93 12.95 -24.05
C HIS A 336 8.04 12.03 -22.83
N THR A 337 7.61 10.77 -22.99
CA THR A 337 7.59 9.76 -21.92
C THR A 337 8.98 9.57 -21.29
N SER A 338 10.04 9.60 -22.11
CA SER A 338 11.42 9.47 -21.63
C SER A 338 11.89 10.66 -20.79
N ALA A 339 11.19 11.79 -20.83
CA ALA A 339 11.48 12.95 -20.01
C ALA A 339 10.77 12.93 -18.65
N ILE A 340 10.06 11.86 -18.29
CA ILE A 340 9.27 11.80 -17.07
C ILE A 340 9.82 10.73 -16.13
N LEU A 341 9.98 11.07 -14.85
CA LEU A 341 10.17 10.12 -13.76
C LEU A 341 8.81 9.74 -13.19
N PRO A 342 8.28 8.54 -13.49
CA PRO A 342 6.92 8.18 -13.13
C PRO A 342 6.83 7.76 -11.65
N ALA A 343 5.79 8.20 -10.95
CA ALA A 343 5.53 7.84 -9.56
C ALA A 343 5.30 6.32 -9.38
N ASP A 344 4.59 5.70 -10.31
CA ASP A 344 4.27 4.27 -10.32
C ASP A 344 5.47 3.36 -10.58
N LEU A 345 6.33 3.66 -11.56
CA LEU A 345 7.53 2.86 -11.81
C LEU A 345 8.44 2.83 -10.59
N ASN A 346 8.66 3.99 -9.96
CA ASN A 346 9.53 4.10 -8.80
C ASN A 346 8.89 3.51 -7.53
N ALA A 347 7.57 3.59 -7.39
CA ALA A 347 6.84 2.85 -6.36
C ALA A 347 7.00 1.33 -6.53
N LEU A 348 6.85 0.82 -7.76
CA LEU A 348 6.98 -0.60 -8.05
C LEU A 348 8.39 -1.12 -7.75
N LEU A 349 9.43 -0.36 -8.09
CA LEU A 349 10.81 -0.72 -7.74
C LEU A 349 11.06 -0.72 -6.22
N CYS A 350 10.41 0.17 -5.47
CA CYS A 350 10.39 0.13 -4.00
C CYS A 350 9.81 -1.20 -3.48
N ARG A 351 8.70 -1.66 -4.06
CA ARG A 351 8.09 -2.95 -3.71
C ARG A 351 9.00 -4.12 -4.10
N ILE A 352 9.64 -4.07 -5.27
CA ILE A 352 10.63 -5.07 -5.71
C ILE A 352 11.80 -5.16 -4.72
N GLU A 353 12.41 -4.04 -4.33
CA GLU A 353 13.53 -4.02 -3.39
C GLU A 353 13.15 -4.64 -2.04
N ARG A 354 11.97 -4.29 -1.51
CA ARG A 354 11.45 -4.91 -0.27
C ARG A 354 11.23 -6.41 -0.42
N THR A 355 10.67 -6.84 -1.55
CA THR A 355 10.37 -8.24 -1.81
C THR A 355 11.65 -9.05 -1.99
N LEU A 356 12.66 -8.53 -2.70
CA LEU A 356 13.98 -9.17 -2.83
C LEU A 356 14.66 -9.32 -1.47
N ALA A 357 14.63 -8.28 -0.62
CA ALA A 357 15.13 -8.37 0.75
C ALA A 357 14.41 -9.48 1.54
N THR A 358 13.09 -9.58 1.40
CA THR A 358 12.26 -10.60 2.05
C THR A 358 12.59 -12.01 1.56
N PHE A 359 12.77 -12.20 0.25
CA PHE A 359 13.17 -13.48 -0.34
C PHE A 359 14.54 -13.95 0.15
N HIS A 360 15.52 -13.05 0.19
CA HIS A 360 16.84 -13.35 0.75
C HIS A 360 16.77 -13.78 2.22
N ARG A 361 15.98 -13.08 3.05
CA ARG A 361 15.74 -13.52 4.44
C ARG A 361 15.08 -14.90 4.50
N ALA A 362 14.07 -15.16 3.66
CA ALA A 362 13.37 -16.44 3.63
C ALA A 362 14.27 -17.63 3.24
N LEU A 363 15.33 -17.36 2.46
CA LEU A 363 16.37 -18.30 2.07
C LEU A 363 17.60 -18.31 2.99
N GLY A 364 17.65 -17.45 4.02
CA GLY A 364 18.72 -17.40 5.02
C GLY A 364 19.93 -16.52 4.64
N ASN A 365 19.82 -15.66 3.63
CA ASN A 365 20.89 -14.74 3.21
C ASN A 365 20.67 -13.32 3.76
N SER A 366 21.04 -13.10 5.02
CA SER A 366 20.86 -11.80 5.67
C SER A 366 21.73 -10.67 5.08
N THR A 367 22.87 -11.01 4.47
CA THR A 367 23.78 -10.01 3.86
C THR A 367 23.15 -9.39 2.62
N ALA A 368 22.72 -10.23 1.65
CA ALA A 368 22.04 -9.73 0.46
C ALA A 368 20.70 -9.05 0.81
N ALA A 369 19.99 -9.56 1.81
CA ALA A 369 18.78 -8.89 2.30
C ALA A 369 19.06 -7.44 2.75
N ARG A 370 20.19 -7.21 3.44
CA ARG A 370 20.57 -5.86 3.89
C ARG A 370 20.93 -4.94 2.72
N GLU A 371 21.51 -5.45 1.65
CA GLU A 371 21.81 -4.66 0.44
C GLU A 371 20.53 -4.10 -0.19
N TYR A 372 19.48 -4.93 -0.30
CA TYR A 372 18.18 -4.50 -0.80
C TYR A 372 17.42 -3.58 0.18
N ASP A 373 17.59 -3.75 1.49
CA ASP A 373 17.07 -2.79 2.48
C ASP A 373 17.69 -1.40 2.28
N ILE A 374 19.00 -1.33 2.01
CA ILE A 374 19.70 -0.07 1.73
C ILE A 374 19.20 0.54 0.41
N ALA A 375 19.02 -0.27 -0.63
CA ALA A 375 18.46 0.20 -1.90
C ALA A 375 17.06 0.81 -1.71
N LEU A 376 16.20 0.12 -0.94
CA LEU A 376 14.87 0.60 -0.56
C LEU A 376 14.95 1.93 0.22
N GLU A 377 15.80 2.03 1.25
CA GLU A 377 15.99 3.25 2.02
C GLU A 377 16.40 4.44 1.13
N LEU A 378 17.29 4.21 0.16
CA LEU A 378 17.74 5.23 -0.79
C LEU A 378 16.62 5.65 -1.75
N ARG A 379 15.82 4.69 -2.24
CA ARG A 379 14.70 4.98 -3.13
C ARG A 379 13.58 5.73 -2.43
N VAL A 380 13.22 5.36 -1.19
CA VAL A 380 12.23 6.09 -0.40
C VAL A 380 12.64 7.54 -0.21
N LYS A 381 13.94 7.81 0.06
CA LYS A 381 14.47 9.18 0.12
C LYS A 381 14.37 9.91 -1.22
N ALA A 382 14.69 9.24 -2.33
CA ALA A 382 14.61 9.82 -3.67
C ALA A 382 13.16 10.13 -4.09
N VAL A 383 12.22 9.23 -3.82
CA VAL A 383 10.78 9.43 -4.05
C VAL A 383 10.27 10.60 -3.23
N ARG A 384 10.70 10.74 -1.96
CA ARG A 384 10.38 11.91 -1.15
C ARG A 384 10.96 13.21 -1.71
N ALA A 385 12.21 13.19 -2.18
CA ALA A 385 12.88 14.40 -2.65
C ALA A 385 12.34 14.92 -3.99
N LEU A 386 11.94 14.02 -4.90
CA LEU A 386 11.62 14.36 -6.29
C LEU A 386 10.14 14.24 -6.64
N LEU A 387 9.42 13.29 -6.05
CA LEU A 387 8.05 12.94 -6.47
C LEU A 387 7.00 13.41 -5.46
N TRP A 388 7.35 13.62 -4.19
CA TRP A 388 6.41 14.13 -3.19
C TRP A 388 6.18 15.63 -3.34
N ASN A 389 4.91 16.05 -3.36
CA ASN A 389 4.55 17.46 -3.32
C ASN A 389 3.97 17.83 -1.94
N GLU A 390 4.65 18.74 -1.24
CA GLU A 390 4.27 19.14 0.12
C GLU A 390 3.01 19.99 0.20
N GLU A 391 2.59 20.65 -0.86
CA GLU A 391 1.37 21.46 -0.82
C GLU A 391 0.14 20.56 -1.02
N ARG A 392 0.21 19.67 -2.01
CA ARG A 392 -0.89 18.77 -2.36
C ARG A 392 -0.97 17.54 -1.48
N GLY A 393 0.14 17.14 -0.85
CA GLY A 393 0.21 15.97 0.00
C GLY A 393 0.05 14.66 -0.75
N ALA A 394 0.58 14.56 -1.97
CA ALA A 394 0.56 13.36 -2.79
C ALA A 394 1.83 13.27 -3.65
N TRP A 395 2.04 12.12 -4.32
CA TRP A 395 3.15 11.95 -5.24
C TRP A 395 2.76 12.28 -6.68
N PHE A 396 3.67 12.91 -7.40
CA PHE A 396 3.48 13.34 -8.78
C PHE A 396 4.69 12.97 -9.60
N ASP A 397 4.46 12.74 -10.89
CA ASP A 397 5.53 12.53 -11.84
C ASP A 397 6.44 13.76 -11.90
N TYR A 398 7.74 13.56 -12.08
CA TYR A 398 8.71 14.65 -12.19
C TYR A 398 9.21 14.78 -13.63
N ASN A 399 9.13 15.98 -14.19
CA ASN A 399 9.52 16.27 -15.55
C ASN A 399 11.00 16.71 -15.60
N LEU A 400 11.81 15.95 -16.32
CA LEU A 400 13.26 16.14 -16.48
C LEU A 400 13.61 17.34 -17.39
N LEU A 401 12.68 17.81 -18.23
CA LEU A 401 12.89 18.96 -19.11
C LEU A 401 12.54 20.27 -18.41
N THR A 402 11.43 20.31 -17.66
CA THR A 402 10.97 21.52 -16.96
C THR A 402 11.51 21.60 -15.53
N HIS A 403 12.09 20.52 -15.01
CA HIS A 403 12.54 20.39 -13.63
C HIS A 403 11.43 20.63 -12.59
N ALA A 404 10.20 20.25 -12.92
CA ALA A 404 9.02 20.48 -12.10
C ALA A 404 8.10 19.25 -12.02
N SER A 405 7.30 19.18 -10.95
CA SER A 405 6.27 18.15 -10.79
C SER A 405 5.10 18.36 -11.77
N HIS A 406 4.62 17.28 -12.37
CA HIS A 406 3.41 17.28 -13.17
C HIS A 406 2.18 17.08 -12.28
N LEU A 407 1.54 18.18 -11.90
CA LEU A 407 0.52 18.22 -10.83
C LEU A 407 -0.90 17.78 -11.26
N ALA A 408 -1.05 17.18 -12.45
CA ALA A 408 -2.31 16.60 -12.89
C ALA A 408 -2.62 15.31 -12.13
N PHE A 409 -3.91 15.02 -11.97
CA PHE A 409 -4.36 13.81 -11.29
C PHE A 409 -4.20 12.60 -12.20
N PHE A 410 -3.54 11.56 -11.68
CA PHE A 410 -3.53 10.21 -12.21
C PHE A 410 -3.62 9.23 -11.03
N PRO A 411 -4.29 8.07 -11.15
CA PRO A 411 -4.27 7.05 -10.10
C PRO A 411 -2.86 6.62 -9.68
N SER A 412 -1.88 6.71 -10.59
CA SER A 412 -0.46 6.46 -10.32
C SER A 412 0.15 7.39 -9.27
N ASN A 413 -0.47 8.55 -8.99
CA ASN A 413 -0.10 9.41 -7.86
C ASN A 413 -0.18 8.67 -6.52
N MET A 414 -1.05 7.65 -6.43
CA MET A 414 -1.25 6.82 -5.24
C MET A 414 -0.40 5.55 -5.26
N ALA A 415 0.35 5.27 -6.32
CA ALA A 415 1.16 4.05 -6.40
C ALA A 415 2.23 3.95 -5.29
N PRO A 416 2.92 5.04 -4.85
CA PRO A 416 3.83 4.97 -3.70
C PRO A 416 3.12 4.59 -2.40
N LEU A 417 1.83 4.92 -2.25
CA LEU A 417 1.05 4.48 -1.11
C LEU A 417 0.85 2.95 -1.16
N TRP A 418 0.34 2.43 -2.28
CA TRP A 418 0.17 0.98 -2.53
C TRP A 418 1.47 0.17 -2.37
N ALA A 419 2.61 0.74 -2.80
CA ALA A 419 3.91 0.12 -2.65
C ALA A 419 4.54 0.32 -1.26
N GLN A 420 3.90 1.07 -0.35
CA GLN A 420 4.45 1.51 0.92
C GLN A 420 5.84 2.20 0.77
N CYS A 421 6.02 2.95 -0.32
CA CYS A 421 7.27 3.62 -0.70
C CYS A 421 7.35 5.02 -0.07
N TYR A 422 7.26 5.08 1.25
CA TYR A 422 7.30 6.32 2.03
C TYR A 422 7.73 6.04 3.48
N SER A 423 8.35 7.02 4.13
CA SER A 423 8.82 6.88 5.51
C SER A 423 7.96 7.61 6.55
N GLU A 424 7.20 8.62 6.12
CA GLU A 424 6.36 9.42 7.02
C GLU A 424 4.95 8.84 7.10
N PRO A 425 4.48 8.38 8.28
CA PRO A 425 3.13 7.82 8.41
C PRO A 425 2.03 8.78 7.95
N SER A 426 2.21 10.09 8.15
CA SER A 426 1.27 11.12 7.73
C SER A 426 1.16 11.26 6.20
N ALA A 427 2.17 10.84 5.42
CA ALA A 427 2.16 10.96 3.96
C ALA A 427 1.02 10.14 3.33
N GLY A 428 0.80 8.92 3.83
CA GLY A 428 -0.28 8.06 3.33
C GLY A 428 -1.67 8.67 3.54
N GLU A 429 -1.89 9.34 4.67
CA GLU A 429 -3.17 10.01 4.89
C GLU A 429 -3.39 11.23 4.04
N ARG A 430 -2.32 12.02 3.86
CA ARG A 430 -2.38 13.22 3.04
C ARG A 430 -2.70 12.82 1.59
N ALA A 431 -2.12 11.73 1.11
CA ALA A 431 -2.39 11.19 -0.23
C ALA A 431 -3.84 10.71 -0.35
N LEU A 432 -4.36 10.03 0.68
CA LEU A 432 -5.77 9.63 0.71
C LEU A 432 -6.71 10.84 0.74
N ARG A 433 -6.41 11.88 1.54
CA ARG A 433 -7.18 13.14 1.55
C ARG A 433 -7.14 13.82 0.18
N TYR A 434 -5.99 13.81 -0.49
CA TYR A 434 -5.86 14.30 -1.87
C TYR A 434 -6.78 13.54 -2.83
N LEU A 435 -6.78 12.19 -2.77
CA LEU A 435 -7.67 11.37 -3.59
C LEU A 435 -9.16 11.63 -3.29
N GLN A 436 -9.55 11.67 -2.01
CA GLN A 436 -10.93 11.89 -1.59
C GLN A 436 -11.45 13.26 -2.05
N ASN A 437 -10.61 14.29 -1.96
CA ASN A 437 -10.95 15.65 -2.38
C ASN A 437 -10.87 15.86 -3.90
N SER A 438 -10.21 14.94 -4.64
CA SER A 438 -10.13 14.99 -6.09
C SER A 438 -11.51 14.79 -6.74
N PRO A 439 -11.84 15.51 -7.83
CA PRO A 439 -13.03 15.21 -8.63
C PRO A 439 -13.10 13.75 -9.11
N ALA A 440 -11.95 13.08 -9.24
CA ALA A 440 -11.86 11.69 -9.66
C ALA A 440 -12.63 10.72 -8.73
N SER A 441 -12.72 11.01 -7.42
CA SER A 441 -13.43 10.17 -6.45
C SER A 441 -14.95 10.15 -6.61
N ARG A 442 -15.50 11.05 -7.44
CA ARG A 442 -16.93 11.24 -7.63
C ARG A 442 -17.50 10.44 -8.80
N TYR A 443 -16.66 9.75 -9.56
CA TYR A 443 -17.09 8.95 -10.69
C TYR A 443 -17.70 7.62 -10.21
N PRO A 444 -18.97 7.33 -10.56
CA PRO A 444 -19.71 6.20 -9.98
C PRO A 444 -19.21 4.83 -10.46
N SER A 445 -18.51 4.79 -11.60
CA SER A 445 -18.05 3.56 -12.25
C SER A 445 -16.57 3.24 -12.01
N GLY A 446 -15.95 3.88 -11.02
CA GLY A 446 -14.52 3.77 -10.73
C GLY A 446 -13.75 5.05 -11.04
N LEU A 447 -12.47 5.08 -10.64
CA LEU A 447 -11.60 6.24 -10.83
C LEU A 447 -11.22 6.39 -12.32
N PRO A 448 -11.42 7.56 -12.95
CA PRO A 448 -10.89 7.77 -14.29
C PRO A 448 -9.36 7.81 -14.23
N THR A 449 -8.74 7.44 -15.34
CA THR A 449 -7.28 7.32 -15.44
C THR A 449 -6.58 8.68 -15.46
N SER A 450 -7.28 9.70 -15.93
CA SER A 450 -6.92 11.11 -15.77
C SER A 450 -8.20 11.96 -15.70
N LEU A 451 -8.07 13.23 -15.37
CA LEU A 451 -9.17 14.21 -15.43
C LEU A 451 -9.17 14.99 -16.76
N THR A 452 -8.33 14.59 -17.71
CA THR A 452 -8.17 15.24 -19.02
C THR A 452 -8.86 14.38 -20.07
N ASP A 453 -9.63 14.99 -20.96
CA ASP A 453 -10.17 14.35 -22.16
C ASP A 453 -9.32 14.77 -23.37
N SER A 454 -8.29 13.97 -23.65
CA SER A 454 -7.36 14.19 -24.77
C SER A 454 -7.73 13.37 -26.02
N GLY A 455 -8.76 12.54 -25.94
CA GLY A 455 -9.07 11.49 -26.92
C GLY A 455 -8.12 10.28 -26.90
N GLN A 456 -7.11 10.25 -26.01
CA GLN A 456 -6.23 9.08 -25.87
C GLN A 456 -6.86 7.99 -24.96
N GLN A 457 -6.50 6.72 -25.18
CA GLN A 457 -7.18 5.60 -24.51
C GLN A 457 -6.96 5.53 -22.98
N TRP A 458 -5.85 6.08 -22.47
CA TRP A 458 -5.54 6.13 -21.03
C TRP A 458 -5.96 7.44 -20.37
N ASP A 459 -6.90 8.17 -20.97
CA ASP A 459 -7.45 9.41 -20.44
C ASP A 459 -8.98 9.33 -20.26
N LEU A 460 -9.59 10.37 -19.71
CA LEU A 460 -11.05 10.46 -19.55
C LEU A 460 -11.71 10.24 -20.92
N PRO A 461 -12.77 9.41 -21.03
CA PRO A 461 -13.61 8.84 -19.96
C PRO A 461 -13.18 7.48 -19.40
N ASN A 462 -12.00 6.97 -19.77
CA ASN A 462 -11.64 5.57 -19.53
C ASN A 462 -11.09 5.32 -18.12
N ALA A 463 -11.45 4.16 -17.57
CA ALA A 463 -10.94 3.64 -16.30
C ALA A 463 -10.34 2.24 -16.54
N TRP A 464 -9.15 2.00 -15.99
CA TRP A 464 -8.40 0.75 -16.22
C TRP A 464 -8.27 -0.09 -14.94
N PRO A 465 -8.59 -1.40 -14.98
CA PRO A 465 -8.60 -2.26 -13.78
C PRO A 465 -7.30 -2.29 -12.97
N PRO A 466 -6.09 -2.34 -13.57
CA PRO A 466 -4.82 -2.26 -12.86
C PRO A 466 -4.74 -1.10 -11.87
N LEU A 467 -5.22 0.07 -12.30
CA LEU A 467 -5.14 1.31 -11.53
C LEU A 467 -6.18 1.35 -10.41
N GLN A 468 -7.37 0.79 -10.64
CA GLN A 468 -8.36 0.61 -9.57
C GLN A 468 -7.80 -0.29 -8.47
N HIS A 469 -7.19 -1.41 -8.86
CA HIS A 469 -6.64 -2.38 -7.92
C HIS A 469 -5.59 -1.75 -6.99
N MET A 470 -4.63 -1.01 -7.55
CA MET A 470 -3.59 -0.35 -6.75
C MET A 470 -4.19 0.61 -5.70
N VAL A 471 -5.25 1.35 -6.06
CA VAL A 471 -5.88 2.28 -5.13
C VAL A 471 -6.75 1.56 -4.07
N ILE A 472 -7.42 0.46 -4.44
CA ILE A 472 -8.35 -0.26 -3.55
C ILE A 472 -7.61 -1.14 -2.53
N GLU A 473 -6.58 -1.88 -2.95
CA GLU A 473 -5.85 -2.84 -2.09
C GLU A 473 -5.36 -2.16 -0.80
N GLU A 474 -4.81 -0.95 -0.93
CA GLU A 474 -4.29 -0.17 0.20
C GLU A 474 -5.37 0.26 1.20
N ALA A 475 -6.52 0.74 0.71
CA ALA A 475 -7.56 1.27 1.59
C ALA A 475 -8.05 0.21 2.60
N GLN A 476 -7.93 -1.07 2.25
CA GLN A 476 -8.22 -2.19 3.14
C GLN A 476 -7.08 -2.44 4.13
N ASP A 477 -5.85 -2.60 3.66
CA ASP A 477 -4.67 -2.87 4.50
C ASP A 477 -4.51 -1.85 5.62
N ARG A 478 -4.76 -0.56 5.31
CA ARG A 478 -4.65 0.50 6.29
C ARG A 478 -5.67 0.40 7.42
N LEU A 479 -6.95 0.14 7.12
CA LEU A 479 -7.96 -0.05 8.17
C LEU A 479 -7.56 -1.22 9.09
N TRP A 480 -7.03 -2.31 8.53
CA TRP A 480 -6.55 -3.42 9.33
C TRP A 480 -5.38 -3.05 10.25
N VAL A 481 -4.46 -2.18 9.80
CA VAL A 481 -3.37 -1.68 10.66
C VAL A 481 -3.92 -0.85 11.82
N GLU A 482 -4.84 0.08 11.55
CA GLU A 482 -5.41 0.94 12.59
C GLU A 482 -6.23 0.13 13.61
N LEU A 483 -7.00 -0.87 13.15
CA LEU A 483 -7.74 -1.76 14.05
C LEU A 483 -6.79 -2.62 14.91
N LYS A 484 -5.68 -3.11 14.35
CA LYS A 484 -4.67 -3.85 15.12
C LYS A 484 -3.96 -2.96 16.14
N ALA A 485 -3.64 -1.72 15.79
CA ALA A 485 -3.09 -0.74 16.74
C ALA A 485 -4.09 -0.41 17.86
N GLY A 486 -5.38 -0.29 17.52
CA GLY A 486 -6.48 -0.19 18.50
C GLY A 486 -6.47 -1.36 19.49
N ALA A 487 -6.33 -2.59 18.99
CA ALA A 487 -6.20 -3.78 19.84
C ALA A 487 -4.91 -3.82 20.66
N GLU A 488 -3.76 -3.43 20.09
CA GLU A 488 -2.48 -3.36 20.81
C GLU A 488 -2.54 -2.38 22.01
N SER A 489 -3.33 -1.31 21.89
CA SER A 489 -3.53 -0.34 22.97
C SER A 489 -4.27 -0.91 24.18
N GLY A 490 -5.03 -2.00 24.00
CA GLY A 490 -5.97 -2.53 25.00
C GLY A 490 -7.28 -1.76 25.13
N TRP A 491 -7.58 -0.85 24.18
CA TRP A 491 -8.84 -0.08 24.10
C TRP A 491 -9.59 -0.39 22.79
N ASP A 492 -9.77 -1.66 22.45
CA ASP A 492 -10.48 -2.19 21.29
C ASP A 492 -12.00 -2.30 21.54
N PHE A 493 -12.86 -1.44 21.02
CA PHE A 493 -12.56 -0.14 20.44
C PHE A 493 -13.14 0.98 21.30
N SER A 494 -12.69 2.20 21.02
CA SER A 494 -13.07 3.43 21.70
C SER A 494 -13.11 4.57 20.70
N SER A 495 -14.04 5.51 20.93
CA SER A 495 -14.13 6.81 20.28
C SER A 495 -12.87 7.65 20.47
N ARG A 496 -12.05 7.32 21.47
CA ARG A 496 -10.70 7.83 21.66
C ARG A 496 -9.85 7.79 20.39
N TRP A 497 -10.05 6.78 19.55
CA TRP A 497 -9.25 6.58 18.33
C TRP A 497 -9.87 7.21 17.08
N PHE A 498 -11.05 7.81 17.16
CA PHE A 498 -11.77 8.29 15.99
C PHE A 498 -11.31 9.70 15.60
N ILE A 499 -10.95 9.90 14.33
CA ILE A 499 -10.53 11.21 13.80
C ILE A 499 -11.40 11.59 12.59
N ASN A 500 -12.03 12.77 12.64
CA ASN A 500 -12.76 13.40 11.52
C ASN A 500 -13.79 12.50 10.80
N GLY A 501 -14.62 11.76 11.54
CA GLY A 501 -15.54 10.77 10.99
C GLY A 501 -16.96 10.79 11.57
N SER A 502 -17.78 9.82 11.17
CA SER A 502 -19.18 9.67 11.61
C SER A 502 -19.34 8.96 12.96
N GLY A 503 -18.24 8.55 13.59
CA GLY A 503 -18.21 7.82 14.86
C GLY A 503 -18.22 6.30 14.67
N ALA A 504 -17.81 5.80 13.51
CA ALA A 504 -17.76 4.37 13.18
C ALA A 504 -16.32 3.83 13.28
N LEU A 505 -16.17 2.50 13.40
CA LEU A 505 -14.85 1.84 13.46
C LEU A 505 -13.93 2.15 12.26
N ARG A 506 -14.52 2.48 11.10
CA ARG A 506 -13.75 2.91 9.91
C ARG A 506 -13.00 4.24 10.12
N ASP A 507 -13.37 5.01 11.15
CA ASP A 507 -12.78 6.29 11.50
C ASP A 507 -11.61 6.14 12.50
N THR A 508 -11.21 4.89 12.80
CA THR A 508 -10.09 4.58 13.71
C THR A 508 -8.76 5.01 13.09
N HIS A 509 -8.00 5.83 13.81
CA HIS A 509 -6.67 6.30 13.47
C HIS A 509 -5.74 6.21 14.70
N THR A 510 -5.70 5.03 15.34
CA THR A 510 -4.93 4.81 16.57
C THR A 510 -3.45 5.14 16.41
N SER A 511 -2.86 4.82 15.25
CA SER A 511 -1.44 5.07 14.98
C SER A 511 -1.07 6.56 14.95
N ALA A 512 -2.08 7.43 14.79
CA ALA A 512 -1.91 8.87 14.70
C ALA A 512 -2.10 9.60 16.04
N ILE A 513 -2.29 8.86 17.13
CA ILE A 513 -2.54 9.42 18.46
C ILE A 513 -1.39 9.02 19.38
N LEU A 514 -0.75 10.00 20.01
CA LEU A 514 0.22 9.79 21.09
C LEU A 514 -0.53 9.63 22.42
N PRO A 515 -0.62 8.42 22.99
CA PRO A 515 -1.48 8.18 24.16
C PRO A 515 -0.79 8.61 25.47
N ALA A 516 -1.54 9.28 26.34
CA ALA A 516 -1.07 9.73 27.66
C ALA A 516 -0.74 8.57 28.60
N ASP A 517 -1.53 7.51 28.56
CA ASP A 517 -1.35 6.28 29.35
C ASP A 517 -0.13 5.46 28.93
N LEU A 518 0.08 5.23 27.63
CA LEU A 518 1.27 4.52 27.16
C LEU A 518 2.56 5.23 27.59
N ASN A 519 2.61 6.55 27.43
CA ASN A 519 3.79 7.31 27.84
C ASN A 519 3.97 7.35 29.35
N ALA A 520 2.88 7.42 30.14
CA ALA A 520 2.95 7.29 31.59
C ALA A 520 3.49 5.93 32.03
N LEU A 521 3.01 4.83 31.43
CA LEU A 521 3.48 3.47 31.70
C LEU A 521 4.98 3.35 31.44
N LEU A 522 5.46 3.90 30.33
CA LEU A 522 6.89 3.90 30.00
C LEU A 522 7.73 4.67 31.02
N CYS A 523 7.25 5.80 31.55
CA CYS A 523 7.96 6.49 32.64
C CYS A 523 8.10 5.60 33.89
N ARG A 524 7.03 4.87 34.25
CA ARG A 524 7.05 3.96 35.39
C ARG A 524 8.00 2.78 35.14
N ILE A 525 8.02 2.25 33.92
CA ILE A 525 8.95 1.18 33.50
C ILE A 525 10.40 1.66 33.60
N GLU A 526 10.74 2.80 33.00
CA GLU A 526 12.09 3.36 33.03
C GLU A 526 12.57 3.57 34.47
N ARG A 527 11.74 4.17 35.33
CA ARG A 527 12.06 4.33 36.75
C ARG A 527 12.30 3.00 37.47
N THR A 528 11.47 2.01 37.18
CA THR A 528 11.56 0.68 37.78
C THR A 528 12.83 -0.03 37.34
N LEU A 529 13.14 -0.01 36.04
CA LEU A 529 14.37 -0.57 35.49
C LEU A 529 15.61 0.11 36.05
N ALA A 530 15.62 1.45 36.15
CA ALA A 530 16.70 2.17 36.81
C ALA A 530 16.90 1.67 38.25
N THR A 531 15.82 1.49 39.00
CA THR A 531 15.85 0.99 40.38
C THR A 531 16.37 -0.44 40.47
N PHE A 532 15.91 -1.34 39.61
CA PHE A 532 16.36 -2.73 39.58
C PHE A 532 17.83 -2.85 39.18
N HIS A 533 18.28 -2.09 38.18
CA HIS A 533 19.69 -2.07 37.80
C HIS A 533 20.58 -1.55 38.92
N ARG A 534 20.15 -0.53 39.68
CA ARG A 534 20.87 -0.10 40.90
C ARG A 534 20.94 -1.21 41.95
N ALA A 535 19.83 -1.90 42.21
CA ALA A 535 19.78 -2.99 43.17
C ALA A 535 20.69 -4.18 42.77
N LEU A 536 20.88 -4.40 41.47
CA LEU A 536 21.76 -5.42 40.92
C LEU A 536 23.23 -4.95 40.74
N GLY A 537 23.56 -3.71 41.12
CA GLY A 537 24.92 -3.15 41.00
C GLY A 537 25.31 -2.70 39.60
N ASN A 538 24.38 -2.63 38.64
CA ASN A 538 24.63 -2.12 37.29
C ASN A 538 24.33 -0.62 37.20
N SER A 539 25.28 0.21 37.66
CA SER A 539 25.13 1.67 37.68
C SER A 539 25.04 2.30 36.29
N THR A 540 25.67 1.70 35.28
CA THR A 540 25.65 2.22 33.90
C THR A 540 24.26 2.13 33.29
N ALA A 541 23.66 0.93 33.28
CA ALA A 541 22.30 0.73 32.77
C ALA A 541 21.27 1.53 33.59
N ALA A 542 21.46 1.62 34.90
CA ALA A 542 20.61 2.47 35.73
C ALA A 542 20.64 3.94 35.29
N ARG A 543 21.83 4.49 34.97
CA ARG A 543 21.97 5.87 34.50
C ARG A 543 21.34 6.08 33.12
N GLU A 544 21.43 5.09 32.23
CA GLU A 544 20.76 5.14 30.92
C GLU A 544 19.24 5.29 31.08
N TYR A 545 18.63 4.49 31.95
CA TYR A 545 17.19 4.59 32.23
C TYR A 545 16.79 5.88 32.95
N ASP A 546 17.65 6.43 33.82
CA ASP A 546 17.42 7.76 34.40
C ASP A 546 17.38 8.85 33.34
N ILE A 547 18.30 8.82 32.38
CA ILE A 547 18.33 9.78 31.27
C ILE A 547 17.07 9.61 30.40
N ALA A 548 16.69 8.37 30.09
CA ALA A 548 15.49 8.08 29.32
C ALA A 548 14.23 8.63 30.01
N LEU A 549 14.09 8.41 31.32
CA LEU A 549 13.00 8.93 32.14
C LEU A 549 12.98 10.46 32.16
N GLU A 550 14.12 11.12 32.35
CA GLU A 550 14.22 12.59 32.33
C GLU A 550 13.75 13.17 30.99
N LEU A 551 14.13 12.54 29.88
CA LEU A 551 13.71 12.95 28.53
C LEU A 551 12.20 12.72 28.33
N ARG A 552 11.67 11.59 28.81
CA ARG A 552 10.25 11.28 28.68
C ARG A 552 9.37 12.21 29.48
N VAL A 553 9.73 12.54 30.73
CA VAL A 553 8.99 13.52 31.56
C VAL A 553 8.92 14.88 30.86
N LYS A 554 10.02 15.33 30.24
CA LYS A 554 10.04 16.56 29.44
C LYS A 554 9.10 16.49 28.23
N ALA A 555 9.10 15.38 27.50
CA ALA A 555 8.22 15.17 26.35
C ALA A 555 6.73 15.11 26.74
N VAL A 556 6.40 14.39 27.81
CA VAL A 556 5.03 14.31 28.37
C VAL A 556 4.55 15.71 28.77
N ARG A 557 5.41 16.53 29.38
CA ARG A 557 5.07 17.92 29.70
C ARG A 557 4.87 18.77 28.43
N ALA A 558 5.68 18.60 27.41
CA ALA A 558 5.63 19.42 26.21
C ALA A 558 4.41 19.12 25.32
N LEU A 559 4.03 17.84 25.19
CA LEU A 559 3.04 17.39 24.21
C LEU A 559 1.69 16.99 24.82
N LEU A 560 1.70 16.42 26.02
CA LEU A 560 0.51 15.78 26.60
C LEU A 560 -0.11 16.62 27.70
N TRP A 561 0.63 17.52 28.35
CA TRP A 561 0.08 18.42 29.37
C TRP A 561 -0.66 19.60 28.74
N ASN A 562 -1.90 19.81 29.15
CA ASN A 562 -2.66 21.01 28.77
C ASN A 562 -2.70 22.00 29.95
N GLU A 563 -2.13 23.20 29.75
CA GLU A 563 -2.05 24.20 30.82
C GLU A 563 -3.39 24.80 31.22
N GLU A 564 -4.32 24.97 30.31
CA GLU A 564 -5.62 25.57 30.65
C GLU A 564 -6.46 24.61 31.50
N ARG A 565 -6.48 23.32 31.11
CA ARG A 565 -7.28 22.29 31.78
C ARG A 565 -6.58 21.70 33.01
N GLY A 566 -5.26 21.78 33.08
CA GLY A 566 -4.48 21.26 34.20
C GLY A 566 -4.48 19.73 34.29
N ALA A 567 -4.50 19.03 33.14
CA ALA A 567 -4.45 17.58 33.04
C ALA A 567 -3.69 17.15 31.78
N TRP A 568 -3.43 15.84 31.65
CA TRP A 568 -2.79 15.27 30.47
C TRP A 568 -3.82 14.79 29.46
N PHE A 569 -3.55 14.92 28.17
CA PHE A 569 -4.40 14.52 27.07
C PHE A 569 -3.57 13.85 25.99
N ASP A 570 -4.20 12.97 25.23
CA ASP A 570 -3.55 12.41 24.05
C ASP A 570 -3.24 13.53 23.04
N TYR A 571 -2.19 13.36 22.25
CA TYR A 571 -1.82 14.33 21.23
C TYR A 571 -2.02 13.74 19.84
N ASN A 572 -2.82 14.41 19.01
CA ASN A 572 -3.12 13.99 17.66
C ASN A 572 -2.01 14.49 16.72
N LEU A 573 -1.30 13.54 16.11
CA LEU A 573 -0.17 13.80 15.21
C LEU A 573 -0.59 14.40 13.87
N LEU A 574 -1.87 14.29 13.50
CA LEU A 574 -2.41 14.78 12.23
C LEU A 574 -2.86 16.22 12.34
N THR A 575 -3.58 16.54 13.42
CA THR A 575 -4.09 17.88 13.68
C THR A 575 -3.10 18.74 14.45
N HIS A 576 -2.02 18.14 14.96
CA HIS A 576 -1.03 18.78 15.82
C HIS A 576 -1.66 19.43 17.06
N ALA A 577 -2.71 18.81 17.61
CA ALA A 577 -3.48 19.33 18.73
C ALA A 577 -3.81 18.26 19.78
N SER A 578 -4.04 18.69 21.02
CA SER A 578 -4.48 17.81 22.10
C SER A 578 -5.92 17.33 21.88
N HIS A 579 -6.17 16.04 22.14
CA HIS A 579 -7.50 15.46 22.16
C HIS A 579 -8.16 15.68 23.52
N LEU A 580 -8.91 16.79 23.64
CA LEU A 580 -9.39 17.31 24.93
C LEU A 580 -10.60 16.59 25.56
N ALA A 581 -11.04 15.46 25.00
CA ALA A 581 -12.09 14.65 25.60
C ALA A 581 -11.62 13.99 26.89
N PHE A 582 -12.56 13.69 27.78
CA PHE A 582 -12.28 13.00 29.03
C PHE A 582 -12.13 11.49 28.81
N PHE A 583 -11.05 10.94 29.34
CA PHE A 583 -10.78 9.52 29.54
C PHE A 583 -10.05 9.36 30.87
N PRO A 584 -10.27 8.28 31.64
CA PRO A 584 -9.47 7.99 32.84
C PRO A 584 -7.95 7.98 32.60
N SER A 585 -7.50 7.67 31.36
CA SER A 585 -6.10 7.74 30.94
C SER A 585 -5.48 9.14 31.04
N ASN A 586 -6.29 10.22 31.05
CA ASN A 586 -5.82 11.58 31.33
C ASN A 586 -5.12 11.68 32.71
N MET A 587 -5.44 10.75 33.62
CA MET A 587 -4.87 10.68 34.97
C MET A 587 -3.71 9.67 35.09
N ALA A 588 -3.38 8.93 34.03
CA ALA A 588 -2.33 7.92 34.07
C ALA A 588 -0.95 8.48 34.47
N PRO A 589 -0.53 9.69 34.03
CA PRO A 589 0.73 10.27 34.50
C PRO A 589 0.77 10.55 36.00
N LEU A 590 -0.38 10.79 36.66
CA LEU A 590 -0.44 10.92 38.11
C LEU A 590 -0.10 9.58 38.78
N TRP A 591 -0.75 8.50 38.35
CA TRP A 591 -0.49 7.13 38.82
C TRP A 591 0.96 6.68 38.58
N ALA A 592 1.50 6.99 37.41
CA ALA A 592 2.88 6.68 37.06
C ALA A 592 3.90 7.64 37.69
N GLN A 593 3.47 8.71 38.37
CA GLN A 593 4.33 9.82 38.81
C GLN A 593 5.19 10.37 37.66
N CYS A 594 4.64 10.46 36.44
CA CYS A 594 5.35 10.96 35.26
C CYS A 594 5.17 12.47 35.09
N TYR A 595 5.66 13.24 36.07
CA TYR A 595 5.62 14.69 36.05
C TYR A 595 6.67 15.26 37.01
N SER A 596 7.16 16.46 36.72
CA SER A 596 8.21 17.13 37.52
C SER A 596 7.66 18.19 38.48
N GLU A 597 6.49 18.76 38.19
CA GLU A 597 5.88 19.83 39.00
C GLU A 597 4.89 19.26 40.01
N PRO A 598 5.12 19.36 41.33
CA PRO A 598 4.20 18.82 42.34
C PRO A 598 2.77 19.37 42.22
N SER A 599 2.62 20.63 41.78
CA SER A 599 1.32 21.28 41.57
C SER A 599 0.50 20.68 40.43
N ALA A 600 1.12 19.95 39.49
CA ALA A 600 0.44 19.30 38.38
C ALA A 600 -0.56 18.24 38.87
N GLY A 601 -0.20 17.47 39.90
CA GLY A 601 -1.08 16.46 40.48
C GLY A 601 -2.35 17.06 41.10
N GLU A 602 -2.21 18.16 41.85
CA GLU A 602 -3.35 18.89 42.44
C GLU A 602 -4.24 19.56 41.38
N ARG A 603 -3.66 19.98 40.26
CA ARG A 603 -4.43 20.50 39.11
C ARG A 603 -5.21 19.41 38.41
N ALA A 604 -4.61 18.23 38.23
CA ALA A 604 -5.28 17.08 37.63
C ALA A 604 -6.43 16.57 38.52
N LEU A 605 -6.27 16.61 39.85
CA LEU A 605 -7.36 16.35 40.79
C LEU A 605 -8.54 17.31 40.56
N ARG A 606 -8.28 18.62 40.47
CA ARG A 606 -9.34 19.61 40.20
C ARG A 606 -10.02 19.38 38.85
N TYR A 607 -9.26 19.01 37.82
CA TYR A 607 -9.82 18.63 36.52
C TYR A 607 -10.79 17.45 36.66
N LEU A 608 -10.39 16.38 37.37
CA LEU A 608 -11.24 15.22 37.60
C LEU A 608 -12.51 15.57 38.38
N GLN A 609 -12.38 16.31 39.49
CA GLN A 609 -13.52 16.73 40.33
C GLN A 609 -14.52 17.61 39.56
N ASN A 610 -14.03 18.46 38.65
CA ASN A 610 -14.87 19.32 37.82
C ASN A 610 -15.47 18.59 36.60
N SER A 611 -14.95 17.42 36.23
CA SER A 611 -15.45 16.63 35.10
C SER A 611 -16.82 16.03 35.43
N PRO A 612 -17.78 16.00 34.47
CA PRO A 612 -19.03 15.25 34.61
C PRO A 612 -18.83 13.78 34.96
N ALA A 613 -17.70 13.19 34.54
CA ALA A 613 -17.34 11.80 34.82
C ALA A 613 -17.29 11.49 36.33
N SER A 614 -16.93 12.46 37.17
CA SER A 614 -16.87 12.29 38.62
C SER A 614 -18.23 12.10 39.30
N ARG A 615 -19.34 12.36 38.58
CA ARG A 615 -20.70 12.36 39.13
C ARG A 615 -21.44 11.03 38.94
N TYR A 616 -20.87 10.09 38.18
CA TYR A 616 -21.52 8.82 37.91
C TYR A 616 -21.56 7.94 39.17
N PRO A 617 -22.70 7.29 39.47
CA PRO A 617 -22.91 6.60 40.74
C PRO A 617 -22.09 5.31 40.86
N SER A 618 -21.79 4.64 39.75
CA SER A 618 -21.24 3.27 39.73
C SER A 618 -19.80 3.18 39.22
N GLY A 619 -19.01 4.23 39.48
CA GLY A 619 -17.61 4.34 39.05
C GLY A 619 -17.41 5.39 37.96
N LEU A 620 -16.15 5.58 37.54
CA LEU A 620 -15.80 6.51 36.46
C LEU A 620 -16.09 5.88 35.10
N PRO A 621 -16.84 6.55 34.22
CA PRO A 621 -16.99 6.06 32.85
C PRO A 621 -15.67 6.14 32.09
N THR A 622 -15.54 5.26 31.10
CA THR A 622 -14.36 5.17 30.24
C THR A 622 -14.21 6.39 29.35
N SER A 623 -15.32 6.97 28.92
CA SER A 623 -15.40 8.25 28.22
C SER A 623 -16.72 8.95 28.53
N LEU A 624 -16.95 10.14 27.99
CA LEU A 624 -18.25 10.81 28.01
C LEU A 624 -19.03 10.67 26.70
N THR A 625 -18.56 9.79 25.80
CA THR A 625 -19.14 9.55 24.47
C THR A 625 -19.81 8.19 24.46
N ASP A 626 -21.08 8.12 24.05
CA ASP A 626 -21.77 6.86 23.77
C ASP A 626 -21.62 6.53 22.27
N SER A 627 -20.63 5.71 21.96
CA SER A 627 -20.31 5.29 20.59
C SER A 627 -20.84 3.90 20.23
N GLY A 628 -21.43 3.18 21.20
CA GLY A 628 -21.70 1.75 21.12
C GLY A 628 -20.46 0.84 21.22
N GLN A 629 -19.25 1.40 21.32
CA GLN A 629 -18.03 0.61 21.54
C GLN A 629 -17.82 0.29 23.03
N GLN A 630 -17.02 -0.76 23.32
CA GLN A 630 -16.89 -1.24 24.69
C GLN A 630 -16.04 -0.37 25.61
N TRP A 631 -15.08 0.40 25.06
CA TRP A 631 -14.24 1.33 25.82
C TRP A 631 -14.77 2.76 25.73
N ASP A 632 -16.06 2.95 25.98
CA ASP A 632 -16.77 4.22 25.95
C ASP A 632 -17.96 4.21 26.94
N LEU A 633 -18.68 5.33 27.07
CA LEU A 633 -19.92 5.39 27.86
C LEU A 633 -20.93 4.36 27.30
N PRO A 634 -21.64 3.58 28.15
CA PRO A 634 -21.76 3.70 29.60
C PRO A 634 -20.79 2.82 30.41
N ASN A 635 -19.73 2.28 29.82
CA ASN A 635 -18.89 1.30 30.49
C ASN A 635 -17.84 1.93 31.42
N ALA A 636 -17.60 1.27 32.55
CA ALA A 636 -16.46 1.44 33.45
C ALA A 636 -15.66 0.14 33.53
N TRP A 637 -14.33 0.28 33.48
CA TRP A 637 -13.40 -0.85 33.53
C TRP A 637 -12.55 -0.83 34.80
N PRO A 638 -12.40 -1.97 35.49
CA PRO A 638 -11.64 -2.07 36.75
C PRO A 638 -10.22 -1.50 36.70
N PRO A 639 -9.39 -1.77 35.67
CA PRO A 639 -8.04 -1.20 35.57
C PRO A 639 -8.03 0.33 35.58
N LEU A 640 -9.00 0.95 34.92
CA LEU A 640 -9.11 2.41 34.85
C LEU A 640 -9.53 3.02 36.20
N GLN A 641 -10.43 2.35 36.92
CA GLN A 641 -10.80 2.78 38.28
C GLN A 641 -9.59 2.75 39.19
N HIS A 642 -8.89 1.61 39.21
CA HIS A 642 -7.71 1.42 40.03
C HIS A 642 -6.62 2.43 39.72
N MET A 643 -6.32 2.66 38.44
CA MET A 643 -5.31 3.61 38.01
C MET A 643 -5.58 5.01 38.55
N VAL A 644 -6.81 5.50 38.42
CA VAL A 644 -7.19 6.83 38.93
C VAL A 644 -7.12 6.85 40.45
N ILE A 645 -7.74 5.89 41.14
CA ILE A 645 -7.79 5.84 42.61
C ILE A 645 -6.39 5.75 43.21
N GLU A 646 -5.57 4.81 42.75
CA GLU A 646 -4.19 4.67 43.23
C GLU A 646 -3.36 5.92 42.89
N GLY A 647 -3.56 6.53 41.73
CA GLY A 647 -2.90 7.79 41.39
C GLY A 647 -3.22 8.92 42.36
N LEU A 648 -4.50 9.11 42.70
CA LEU A 648 -4.93 10.11 43.67
C LEU A 648 -4.30 9.92 45.04
N THR A 649 -4.10 8.67 45.47
CA THR A 649 -3.47 8.39 46.75
C THR A 649 -1.97 8.72 46.83
N ARG A 650 -1.35 9.12 45.71
CA ARG A 650 0.03 9.63 45.68
C ARG A 650 0.09 11.12 46.04
N LEU A 651 -1.05 11.80 46.09
CA LEU A 651 -1.17 13.18 46.54
C LEU A 651 -1.30 13.22 48.06
N THR A 652 -0.85 14.32 48.66
CA THR A 652 -0.85 14.50 50.12
C THR A 652 -2.02 15.33 50.63
N SER A 653 -2.88 15.84 49.74
CA SER A 653 -4.03 16.66 50.14
C SER A 653 -5.19 15.79 50.64
N GLU A 654 -5.87 16.27 51.69
CA GLU A 654 -7.07 15.62 52.24
C GLU A 654 -8.17 15.48 51.19
N SER A 655 -8.27 16.47 50.28
CA SER A 655 -9.21 16.41 49.15
C SER A 655 -8.92 15.24 48.19
N ALA A 656 -7.64 14.96 47.92
CA ALA A 656 -7.26 13.82 47.08
C ALA A 656 -7.60 12.49 47.76
N GLU A 657 -7.29 12.38 49.05
CA GLU A 657 -7.59 11.18 49.84
C GLU A 657 -9.10 10.91 49.89
N GLN A 658 -9.90 11.94 50.15
CA GLN A 658 -11.36 11.82 50.17
C GLN A 658 -11.91 11.45 48.78
N THR A 659 -11.41 12.08 47.71
CA THR A 659 -11.83 11.76 46.34
C THR A 659 -11.47 10.32 45.96
N ALA A 660 -10.28 9.84 46.34
CA ALA A 660 -9.87 8.46 46.12
C ALA A 660 -10.78 7.48 46.87
N PHE A 661 -11.12 7.78 48.12
CA PHE A 661 -12.05 6.99 48.92
C PHE A 661 -13.46 6.98 48.32
N ASP A 662 -14.01 8.12 47.91
CA ASP A 662 -15.36 8.21 47.34
C ASP A 662 -15.48 7.42 46.02
N LEU A 663 -14.41 7.40 45.23
CA LEU A 663 -14.32 6.58 44.03
C LEU A 663 -14.22 5.08 44.36
N ALA A 664 -13.39 4.71 45.34
CA ALA A 664 -13.28 3.33 45.81
C ALA A 664 -14.60 2.80 46.39
N GLN A 665 -15.28 3.61 47.21
CA GLN A 665 -16.58 3.29 47.81
C GLN A 665 -17.65 3.05 46.76
N ARG A 666 -17.73 3.89 45.71
CA ARG A 666 -18.65 3.67 44.60
C ARG A 666 -18.33 2.37 43.86
N TRP A 667 -17.08 2.18 43.47
CA TRP A 667 -16.67 1.01 42.69
C TRP A 667 -16.89 -0.31 43.44
N ILE A 668 -16.48 -0.39 44.72
CA ILE A 668 -16.68 -1.58 45.55
C ILE A 668 -18.17 -1.85 45.77
N ARG A 669 -18.99 -0.82 45.95
CA ARG A 669 -20.44 -0.97 46.05
C ARG A 669 -21.04 -1.53 44.76
N THR A 670 -20.65 -1.01 43.60
CA THR A 670 -21.09 -1.55 42.30
C THR A 670 -20.70 -3.02 42.13
N ASN A 671 -19.47 -3.39 42.49
CA ASN A 671 -19.02 -4.77 42.45
C ASN A 671 -19.81 -5.67 43.42
N TRP A 672 -20.07 -5.19 44.64
CA TRP A 672 -20.86 -5.88 45.65
C TRP A 672 -22.32 -6.09 45.21
N GLU A 673 -22.96 -5.06 44.67
CA GLU A 673 -24.34 -5.12 44.17
C GLU A 673 -24.46 -6.10 43.00
N ALA A 674 -23.52 -6.04 42.05
CA ALA A 674 -23.46 -6.97 40.92
C ALA A 674 -23.26 -8.41 41.38
N TYR A 675 -22.32 -8.64 42.30
CA TYR A 675 -22.07 -9.97 42.87
C TYR A 675 -23.29 -10.48 43.67
N GLY A 676 -23.96 -9.59 44.40
CA GLY A 676 -25.20 -9.89 45.12
C GLY A 676 -26.29 -10.43 44.20
N LYS A 677 -26.49 -9.76 43.06
CA LYS A 677 -27.52 -10.08 42.04
C LYS A 677 -27.18 -11.30 41.20
N HIS A 678 -25.95 -11.38 40.70
CA HIS A 678 -25.56 -12.34 39.67
C HIS A 678 -24.68 -13.49 40.17
N LYS A 679 -24.18 -13.40 41.41
CA LYS A 679 -23.20 -14.34 41.99
C LYS A 679 -21.92 -14.48 41.13
N ALA A 680 -21.60 -13.43 40.38
CA ALA A 680 -20.45 -13.37 39.50
C ALA A 680 -19.86 -11.96 39.47
N MET A 681 -18.57 -11.88 39.15
CA MET A 681 -17.88 -10.64 38.81
C MET A 681 -17.78 -10.54 37.29
N PHE A 682 -17.81 -9.32 36.77
CA PHE A 682 -17.84 -9.07 35.33
C PHE A 682 -16.57 -8.35 34.89
N GLU A 683 -16.28 -8.48 33.61
CA GLU A 683 -15.17 -7.80 32.96
C GLU A 683 -15.26 -6.26 33.04
N LYS A 684 -16.47 -5.72 32.86
CA LYS A 684 -16.82 -4.29 32.76
C LYS A 684 -18.23 -4.04 33.31
N TYR A 685 -18.51 -2.80 33.74
CA TYR A 685 -19.74 -2.44 34.45
C TYR A 685 -20.41 -1.20 33.84
N ASP A 686 -21.73 -1.12 33.88
CA ASP A 686 -22.48 0.07 33.47
C ASP A 686 -22.45 1.12 34.61
N VAL A 687 -21.95 2.33 34.32
CA VAL A 687 -21.83 3.41 35.30
C VAL A 687 -23.15 4.08 35.68
N LEU A 688 -24.21 3.89 34.88
CA LEU A 688 -25.58 4.35 35.15
C LEU A 688 -26.39 3.29 35.90
N GLY A 689 -25.95 2.03 35.85
CA GLY A 689 -26.63 0.89 36.47
C GLY A 689 -26.36 0.77 37.97
N ASP A 690 -27.05 -0.17 38.61
CA ASP A 690 -26.98 -0.49 40.04
C ASP A 690 -26.28 -1.85 40.24
N GLY A 691 -25.08 -1.99 39.68
CA GLY A 691 -24.37 -3.27 39.57
C GLY A 691 -24.69 -4.04 38.28
N THR A 692 -25.22 -3.36 37.26
CA THR A 692 -25.46 -3.93 35.93
C THR A 692 -24.13 -4.18 35.20
N PRO A 693 -23.94 -5.35 34.56
CA PRO A 693 -22.79 -5.59 33.68
C PRO A 693 -22.78 -4.60 32.51
N GLY A 694 -21.59 -4.15 32.10
CA GLY A 694 -21.43 -3.33 30.91
C GLY A 694 -21.65 -4.11 29.61
N GLY A 695 -21.66 -3.43 28.48
CA GLY A 695 -21.97 -4.01 27.16
C GLY A 695 -21.14 -3.40 26.01
N GLY A 696 -21.67 -3.50 24.79
CA GLY A 696 -21.07 -2.91 23.59
C GLY A 696 -19.78 -3.60 23.12
N GLY A 697 -19.29 -3.16 21.97
CA GLY A 697 -18.10 -3.73 21.30
C GLY A 697 -18.39 -5.00 20.50
N GLU A 698 -17.34 -5.82 20.34
CA GLU A 698 -17.32 -6.96 19.41
C GLU A 698 -17.82 -8.29 19.99
N TYR A 699 -18.02 -8.39 21.31
CA TYR A 699 -18.49 -9.61 21.98
C TYR A 699 -19.33 -9.30 23.23
N GLU A 700 -20.07 -10.32 23.68
CA GLU A 700 -20.89 -10.27 24.90
C GLU A 700 -20.03 -10.18 26.16
N VAL A 701 -20.51 -9.49 27.21
CA VAL A 701 -19.76 -9.32 28.46
C VAL A 701 -19.34 -10.65 29.12
N GLN A 702 -18.09 -10.72 29.58
CA GLN A 702 -17.51 -11.95 30.13
C GLN A 702 -17.63 -12.05 31.66
N LEU A 703 -17.70 -13.29 32.16
CA LEU A 703 -17.82 -13.65 33.58
C LEU A 703 -16.45 -14.06 34.17
N GLY A 704 -16.17 -13.70 35.42
CA GLY A 704 -14.97 -14.12 36.14
C GLY A 704 -14.51 -13.11 37.20
N PHE A 705 -14.03 -11.91 36.84
CA PHE A 705 -13.02 -11.69 35.81
C PHE A 705 -11.74 -11.21 36.51
N GLY A 706 -10.58 -11.70 36.09
CA GLY A 706 -9.33 -11.62 36.87
C GLY A 706 -8.96 -10.23 37.37
N TRP A 707 -8.98 -9.21 36.50
CA TRP A 707 -8.65 -7.84 36.89
C TRP A 707 -9.68 -7.24 37.85
N THR A 708 -10.94 -7.67 37.82
CA THR A 708 -12.02 -7.08 38.61
C THR A 708 -11.83 -7.55 40.04
N ASN A 709 -11.55 -8.84 40.19
CA ASN A 709 -11.24 -9.47 41.46
C ASN A 709 -9.98 -8.84 42.06
N GLY A 710 -8.92 -8.69 41.25
CA GLY A 710 -7.65 -8.09 41.70
C GLY A 710 -7.79 -6.63 42.13
N VAL A 711 -8.55 -5.82 41.38
CA VAL A 711 -8.81 -4.42 41.75
C VAL A 711 -9.67 -4.31 43.00
N ALA A 712 -10.74 -5.11 43.10
CA ALA A 712 -11.61 -5.10 44.27
C ALA A 712 -10.84 -5.48 45.54
N LEU A 713 -9.99 -6.52 45.48
CA LEU A 713 -9.14 -6.92 46.61
C LEU A 713 -8.16 -5.82 47.02
N GLN A 714 -7.50 -5.15 46.07
CA GLN A 714 -6.57 -4.04 46.37
C GLN A 714 -7.28 -2.86 47.03
N LEU A 715 -8.50 -2.53 46.61
CA LEU A 715 -9.27 -1.44 47.21
C LEU A 715 -9.83 -1.83 48.60
N LEU A 716 -10.24 -3.08 48.78
CA LEU A 716 -10.66 -3.62 50.08
C LEU A 716 -9.51 -3.66 51.08
N ASP A 717 -8.31 -4.05 50.65
CA ASP A 717 -7.10 -4.00 51.49
C ASP A 717 -6.78 -2.57 51.90
N ARG A 718 -6.88 -1.63 50.96
CA ARG A 718 -6.47 -0.24 51.17
C ARG A 718 -7.45 0.60 51.98
N PHE A 719 -8.76 0.42 51.77
CA PHE A 719 -9.80 1.28 52.34
C PHE A 719 -10.83 0.50 53.18
N GLY A 720 -10.59 -0.79 53.45
CA GLY A 720 -11.58 -1.69 54.07
C GLY A 720 -12.04 -1.28 55.47
N ASP A 721 -11.23 -0.49 56.19
CA ASP A 721 -11.59 0.10 57.49
C ASP A 721 -12.70 1.16 57.39
N ARG A 722 -12.89 1.76 56.21
CA ARG A 722 -13.85 2.82 55.93
C ARG A 722 -14.97 2.41 54.95
N LEU A 723 -14.73 1.41 54.11
CA LEU A 723 -15.69 0.95 53.11
C LEU A 723 -16.95 0.34 53.75
N SER A 724 -18.12 0.59 53.13
CA SER A 724 -19.41 0.00 53.54
C SER A 724 -20.13 -0.64 52.36
N SER A 725 -20.84 -1.74 52.62
CA SER A 725 -21.73 -2.39 51.64
C SER A 725 -23.10 -1.70 51.52
N GLY A 726 -23.38 -0.66 52.30
CA GLY A 726 -24.62 0.12 52.25
C GLY A 726 -25.75 -0.32 53.20
N GLY A 727 -25.43 -1.02 54.29
CA GLY A 727 -26.40 -1.35 55.37
C GLY A 727 -26.45 -0.23 56.42
N ALA A 728 -27.66 0.18 56.82
CA ALA A 728 -27.87 1.15 57.89
C ALA A 728 -27.52 0.54 59.26
N GLU A 729 -26.30 0.77 59.75
CA GLU A 729 -25.95 0.72 61.17
C GLU A 729 -24.49 1.16 61.36
N ALA A 730 -24.27 2.40 61.82
CA ALA A 730 -23.15 2.80 62.70
C ALA A 730 -23.06 4.33 62.82
N LEU A 731 -23.97 4.95 63.57
CA LEU A 731 -23.71 6.20 64.31
C LEU A 731 -24.54 6.18 65.60
N SER A 732 -24.12 5.35 66.56
CA SER A 732 -24.58 5.47 67.95
C SER A 732 -23.48 5.06 68.93
N SER A 733 -22.45 5.89 69.02
CA SER A 733 -21.66 5.97 70.25
C SER A 733 -21.06 7.36 70.44
N GLY A 734 -21.68 8.13 71.33
CA GLY A 734 -21.00 9.17 72.11
C GLY A 734 -21.20 10.63 71.68
N LEU A 735 -22.29 11.24 72.15
CA LEU A 735 -22.30 12.42 73.05
C LEU A 735 -23.71 13.02 73.08
N GLY A 736 -24.23 13.20 74.29
CA GLY A 736 -25.59 13.65 74.53
C GLY A 736 -25.78 15.17 74.50
N VAL A 737 -27.06 15.51 74.72
CA VAL A 737 -27.66 16.81 75.11
C VAL A 737 -28.33 17.61 73.97
N GLY A 738 -29.67 17.76 74.09
CA GLY A 738 -30.50 18.75 73.40
C GLY A 738 -31.72 18.16 72.66
N LEU A 739 -32.73 17.59 73.34
CA LEU A 739 -34.05 18.22 73.63
C LEU A 739 -34.74 18.99 72.48
N LEU A 740 -35.92 18.48 72.11
CA LEU A 740 -37.15 19.19 71.68
C LEU A 740 -37.13 19.99 70.37
N CYS A 741 -37.83 19.49 69.33
CA CYS A 741 -39.10 20.07 68.84
C CYS A 741 -39.52 19.46 67.49
N ALA A 742 -40.72 18.86 67.47
CA ALA A 742 -41.82 19.12 66.53
C ALA A 742 -42.59 17.84 66.21
N ALA A 743 -43.63 17.61 67.01
CA ALA A 743 -44.70 16.69 66.69
C ALA A 743 -45.73 17.36 65.76
N LEU A 744 -46.40 16.51 64.97
CA LEU A 744 -47.76 16.67 64.43
C LEU A 744 -47.99 17.71 63.32
N ARG A 745 -48.34 17.20 62.13
CA ARG A 745 -49.60 17.50 61.39
C ARG A 745 -49.63 16.74 60.06
N PHE A 746 -50.71 16.13 59.61
CA PHE A 746 -51.94 15.58 60.21
C PHE A 746 -52.62 14.80 59.07
N LEU A 747 -53.46 13.81 59.40
CA LEU A 747 -54.57 13.41 58.52
C LEU A 747 -55.43 14.65 58.22
N LEU A 748 -55.41 15.10 56.97
CA LEU A 748 -56.50 15.63 56.12
C LEU A 748 -55.91 16.29 54.88
#